data_AF-A0A7S4AK69-F1
#
_entry.id   AF-A0A7S4AK69-F1
#
_cell.length_a   1.000
_cell.length_b   1.000
_cell.length_c   1.000
_cell.angle_alpha   90.00
_cell.angle_beta   90.00
_cell.angle_gamma   90.00
#
_symmetry.space_group_name_H-M   'P 1'
#
loop_
_entity.id
_entity.type
_entity.pdbx_description
1 polymer ?
#
loop_
_entity_poly.entity_id
_entity_poly.type
_entity_poly.pdbx_seq_one_letter_code
_entity_poly.pdbx_strand_id
1 'polypeptide(L)'
;AAARTFLDSKQQQQRRRVWGTRTMQQQTRHGESSSSSSSSSRRNEKQRHFSSCSVSTATSSSRLYGHREFLEQNEHDKIVLSYVTDIEGDKFYLDRYVDNSKLLTWTTATTTTTTTTNDAPPSDDEETTGTSSSWLLSYYSSPEHTQSPPCFPYDRRIEFLDSNSMLIFGGDLWDKGGFDLYVTRQLLDLKRRYPDRVHWVLGNRDINKLRMMQELGLPPSQTDDNDNDDDDDDDNDNNATTSPVSVPYHPGLTWFRGSGRVGDPEGPLPSMDPGDRLRWILGNTMGSPDAMDHRRQELAWEARGCKDHNSRSNSNDSTNDSDSDNAEVTDDGLPCRVSDCDVVRSYQESCHPRGEMGRFLSEGLLAAKIGPVLFVHGSLPLTKETMDAQTRKQTRTQTQTTGDRGSIWDDLTFCMPWINKTHHEYGEDHRFETALDLGVETIEDWLEAVNRFARQNVEAWEKDIARLESEHGIQNNNNNNNTDKVHQDETLKEKSKNSIWAYRSGYGNGPSYSGVYYSDLIQYGMGMIPGGKKNPTVVYNSFTPEGMPTFFLPPKECKAEEEQEEQFTTNTSDKENGGDPNKYSNDSESDVAICTREFFERSSMRLILSGHKPQGDMPSPIRVDRSSWVICADTSYSGDTKWFHDERNSTNIENVERRKRQEEEQQEKRKRSNLGRGNSISFRGDTAVSEVLVELSGKTLSLESVRYHGVLSDGTAYESINLLDADDYEDDAAENSNSRDSSVDSDASYSIRAAAAFLGRVAPTYMVPDPSNSPHEGPWWTKGICRDGSHLYYAGEGYNVWNYIVSPSDFDWNTKNRNCDEEIEQAAAKSDVE
;
A
#
# COMPACT_ATOMS: atom_id res chain seq x y z
N ALA A 1 17.59 -29.04 2.48
CA ALA A 1 19.01 -28.88 2.08
C ALA A 1 19.26 -29.26 0.61
N ALA A 2 19.01 -30.51 0.18
CA ALA A 2 19.30 -30.96 -1.20
C ALA A 2 18.50 -30.27 -2.32
N ALA A 3 17.33 -29.69 -2.02
CA ALA A 3 16.53 -28.93 -2.99
C ALA A 3 17.12 -27.53 -3.32
N ARG A 4 17.88 -26.91 -2.39
CA ARG A 4 18.53 -25.61 -2.61
C ARG A 4 19.69 -25.70 -3.59
N THR A 5 20.48 -26.77 -3.54
CA THR A 5 21.66 -26.95 -4.41
C THR A 5 21.31 -27.24 -5.88
N PHE A 6 20.10 -27.77 -6.14
CA PHE A 6 19.67 -28.10 -7.51
C PHE A 6 19.18 -26.88 -8.30
N LEU A 7 18.54 -25.91 -7.63
CA LEU A 7 18.04 -24.67 -8.23
C LEU A 7 19.18 -23.70 -8.62
N ASP A 8 20.21 -23.56 -7.78
CA ASP A 8 21.37 -22.70 -8.06
C ASP A 8 22.17 -23.14 -9.31
N SER A 9 22.30 -24.45 -9.55
CA SER A 9 23.10 -24.95 -10.67
C SER A 9 22.42 -24.72 -12.03
N LYS A 10 21.07 -24.71 -12.07
CA LYS A 10 20.31 -24.47 -13.31
C LYS A 10 20.30 -22.99 -13.70
N GLN A 11 20.20 -22.09 -12.72
CA GLN A 11 20.26 -20.64 -12.97
C GLN A 11 21.66 -20.18 -13.45
N GLN A 12 22.75 -20.76 -12.93
CA GLN A 12 24.10 -20.41 -13.42
C GLN A 12 24.40 -20.91 -14.84
N GLN A 13 23.84 -22.04 -15.27
CA GLN A 13 24.07 -22.56 -16.63
C GLN A 13 23.34 -21.77 -17.73
N GLN A 14 22.16 -21.18 -17.43
CA GLN A 14 21.47 -20.32 -18.40
C GLN A 14 22.16 -18.96 -18.60
N ARG A 15 22.82 -18.42 -17.57
CA ARG A 15 23.52 -17.11 -17.65
C ARG A 15 24.77 -17.11 -18.56
N ARG A 16 25.39 -18.26 -18.83
CA ARG A 16 26.61 -18.34 -19.68
C ARG A 16 26.36 -18.36 -21.20
N ARG A 17 25.12 -18.43 -21.68
CA ARG A 17 24.83 -18.55 -23.12
C ARG A 17 24.51 -17.25 -23.87
N VAL A 18 24.42 -16.09 -23.20
CA VAL A 18 23.89 -14.86 -23.83
C VAL A 18 24.92 -13.73 -24.01
N TRP A 19 26.12 -13.80 -23.44
CA TRP A 19 27.10 -12.71 -23.56
C TRP A 19 28.13 -12.94 -24.67
N GLY A 20 27.71 -12.65 -25.92
CA GLY A 20 28.58 -12.35 -27.04
C GLY A 20 28.77 -10.84 -27.18
N THR A 21 29.99 -10.38 -26.94
CA THR A 21 30.43 -8.98 -26.89
C THR A 21 30.26 -8.22 -28.20
N ARG A 22 29.70 -6.99 -28.14
CA ARG A 22 29.86 -5.99 -29.20
C ARG A 22 30.04 -4.60 -28.60
N THR A 23 31.30 -4.18 -28.49
CA THR A 23 31.71 -2.82 -28.12
C THR A 23 31.64 -1.95 -29.39
N MET A 24 30.82 -0.90 -29.38
CA MET A 24 30.87 0.14 -30.41
C MET A 24 31.21 1.49 -29.78
N GLN A 25 32.36 2.00 -30.19
CA GLN A 25 32.95 3.28 -29.84
C GLN A 25 32.51 4.28 -30.91
N GLN A 26 31.88 5.40 -30.54
CA GLN A 26 31.62 6.49 -31.48
C GLN A 26 32.04 7.85 -30.91
N GLN A 27 32.97 8.47 -31.63
CA GLN A 27 33.51 9.81 -31.41
C GLN A 27 32.70 10.86 -32.17
N THR A 28 32.48 11.99 -31.48
CA THR A 28 32.49 13.40 -31.95
C THR A 28 31.59 13.84 -33.12
N ARG A 29 30.85 14.94 -32.92
CA ARG A 29 31.09 16.21 -33.66
C ARG A 29 30.32 17.42 -33.09
N HIS A 30 31.03 18.55 -33.08
CA HIS A 30 30.59 19.91 -32.83
C HIS A 30 29.59 20.44 -33.88
N GLY A 31 28.75 21.40 -33.48
CA GLY A 31 28.00 22.28 -34.36
C GLY A 31 27.56 23.55 -33.62
N GLU A 32 28.06 24.69 -34.07
CA GLU A 32 27.96 26.02 -33.46
C GLU A 32 26.63 26.75 -33.73
N SER A 33 26.28 27.63 -32.80
CA SER A 33 25.66 28.97 -32.91
C SER A 33 24.68 29.31 -34.04
N SER A 34 23.52 29.87 -33.66
CA SER A 34 23.04 31.13 -34.27
C SER A 34 22.01 31.85 -33.39
N SER A 35 22.37 33.06 -33.00
CA SER A 35 21.53 34.11 -32.41
C SER A 35 20.67 34.82 -33.46
N SER A 36 19.43 35.18 -33.14
CA SER A 36 18.76 36.31 -33.80
C SER A 36 17.65 36.93 -32.94
N SER A 37 17.81 38.22 -32.70
CA SER A 37 16.92 39.19 -32.07
C SER A 37 15.99 39.89 -33.09
N SER A 38 14.75 40.22 -32.70
CA SER A 38 13.97 41.38 -33.20
C SER A 38 12.59 41.40 -32.53
N SER A 39 12.27 42.30 -31.59
CA SER A 39 11.82 43.71 -31.75
C SER A 39 10.35 43.90 -32.19
N SER A 40 9.50 44.15 -31.18
CA SER A 40 8.44 45.18 -31.06
C SER A 40 7.51 45.53 -32.24
N SER A 41 6.20 45.47 -31.99
CA SER A 41 5.27 46.49 -32.49
C SER A 41 4.06 46.70 -31.56
N ARG A 42 3.81 47.97 -31.22
CA ARG A 42 2.70 48.49 -30.40
C ARG A 42 1.45 48.70 -31.24
N ARG A 43 0.27 48.34 -30.72
CA ARG A 43 -0.99 49.03 -31.04
C ARG A 43 -1.86 49.18 -29.79
N ASN A 44 -2.22 50.42 -29.51
CA ASN A 44 -3.14 50.87 -28.47
C ASN A 44 -4.58 50.62 -28.91
N GLU A 45 -5.42 50.06 -28.04
CA GLU A 45 -6.84 50.41 -28.01
C GLU A 45 -7.41 50.29 -26.59
N LYS A 46 -8.11 51.35 -26.18
CA LYS A 46 -8.60 51.60 -24.83
C LYS A 46 -9.91 50.84 -24.57
N GLN A 47 -10.01 50.06 -23.50
CA GLN A 47 -11.31 49.81 -22.85
C GLN A 47 -11.18 49.39 -21.37
N ARG A 48 -11.68 50.28 -20.51
CA ARG A 48 -12.33 50.11 -19.19
C ARG A 48 -11.70 49.17 -18.14
N HIS A 49 -11.13 49.83 -17.13
CA HIS A 49 -10.69 49.28 -15.85
C HIS A 49 -11.77 48.50 -15.10
N PHE A 50 -11.52 47.22 -14.85
CA PHE A 50 -11.78 46.56 -13.57
C PHE A 50 -10.44 45.96 -13.11
N SER A 51 -10.07 46.25 -11.87
CA SER A 51 -8.77 45.87 -11.30
C SER A 51 -8.79 44.38 -10.95
N SER A 52 -8.30 43.53 -11.86
CA SER A 52 -7.94 42.15 -11.54
C SER A 52 -6.47 42.11 -11.09
N CYS A 53 -6.23 41.61 -9.89
CA CYS A 53 -4.92 41.11 -9.51
C CYS A 53 -4.61 39.92 -10.40
N SER A 54 -3.86 40.15 -11.47
CA SER A 54 -3.19 39.09 -12.21
C SER A 54 -2.03 38.59 -11.34
N VAL A 55 -2.35 37.65 -10.46
CA VAL A 55 -1.33 36.75 -9.91
C VAL A 55 -0.81 35.96 -11.11
N SER A 56 0.41 36.26 -11.51
CA SER A 56 1.18 35.42 -12.42
C SER A 56 1.31 34.03 -11.79
N THR A 57 0.40 33.13 -12.16
CA THR A 57 0.48 31.68 -11.91
C THR A 57 1.60 31.11 -12.77
N ALA A 58 2.84 31.38 -12.37
CA ALA A 58 3.98 30.61 -12.83
C ALA A 58 3.81 29.17 -12.33
N THR A 59 3.24 28.32 -13.19
CA THR A 59 3.56 26.90 -13.41
C THR A 59 4.33 26.19 -12.30
N SER A 60 3.78 26.12 -11.09
CA SER A 60 4.27 25.26 -10.01
C SER A 60 3.65 23.86 -10.06
N SER A 61 2.88 23.54 -11.11
CA SER A 61 2.25 22.22 -11.31
C SER A 61 3.21 21.17 -11.90
N SER A 62 4.47 21.51 -12.22
CA SER A 62 5.38 20.58 -12.89
C SER A 62 5.97 19.50 -11.98
N ARG A 63 5.98 19.68 -10.64
CA ARG A 63 6.55 18.67 -9.74
C ARG A 63 5.74 17.38 -9.69
N LEU A 64 4.42 17.40 -9.96
CA LEU A 64 3.60 16.20 -9.85
C LEU A 64 3.88 15.13 -10.90
N TYR A 65 4.57 15.50 -11.99
CA TYR A 65 4.79 14.59 -13.11
C TYR A 65 6.24 14.66 -13.61
N GLY A 66 7.24 14.72 -12.71
CA GLY A 66 8.66 14.62 -13.09
C GLY A 66 8.99 13.38 -13.91
N HIS A 67 8.22 12.29 -13.74
CA HIS A 67 8.29 11.12 -14.61
C HIS A 67 8.03 11.44 -16.08
N ARG A 68 7.29 12.51 -16.42
CA ARG A 68 7.10 12.93 -17.81
C ARG A 68 8.43 13.26 -18.48
N GLU A 69 9.37 13.86 -17.76
CA GLU A 69 10.71 14.09 -18.29
C GLU A 69 11.45 12.76 -18.52
N PHE A 70 11.38 11.82 -17.57
CA PHE A 70 11.94 10.47 -17.76
C PHE A 70 11.34 9.76 -18.99
N LEU A 71 10.03 9.92 -19.21
CA LEU A 71 9.28 9.35 -20.33
C LEU A 71 9.62 10.04 -21.66
N GLU A 72 9.81 11.36 -21.65
CA GLU A 72 10.11 12.14 -22.86
C GLU A 72 11.60 12.08 -23.26
N GLN A 73 12.52 11.94 -22.30
CA GLN A 73 13.96 12.02 -22.56
C GLN A 73 14.60 10.73 -23.07
N ASN A 74 14.06 9.56 -22.71
CA ASN A 74 14.82 8.31 -22.84
C ASN A 74 14.49 7.44 -24.06
N GLU A 75 13.62 7.90 -24.99
CA GLU A 75 13.21 7.17 -26.21
C GLU A 75 12.98 5.66 -26.00
N HIS A 76 12.51 5.27 -24.83
CA HIS A 76 12.23 3.86 -24.54
C HIS A 76 10.99 3.44 -25.31
N ASP A 77 11.02 2.28 -25.97
CA ASP A 77 9.82 1.75 -26.64
C ASP A 77 8.76 1.28 -25.62
N LYS A 78 9.18 0.92 -24.40
CA LYS A 78 8.32 0.44 -23.30
C LYS A 78 8.84 0.94 -21.96
N ILE A 79 7.94 1.17 -21.01
CA ILE A 79 8.24 1.35 -19.58
C ILE A 79 7.61 0.20 -18.82
N VAL A 80 8.35 -0.33 -17.84
CA VAL A 80 7.84 -1.40 -16.97
C VAL A 80 7.81 -0.89 -15.53
N LEU A 81 6.64 -0.96 -14.92
CA LEU A 81 6.41 -0.54 -13.55
C LEU A 81 6.29 -1.77 -12.66
N SER A 82 7.00 -1.76 -11.56
CA SER A 82 6.91 -2.71 -10.46
C SER A 82 6.08 -2.06 -9.34
N TYR A 83 5.06 -2.74 -8.84
CA TYR A 83 4.21 -2.26 -7.76
C TYR A 83 4.21 -3.22 -6.56
N VAL A 84 4.46 -2.67 -5.38
CA VAL A 84 4.46 -3.34 -4.07
C VAL A 84 3.96 -2.39 -3.00
N THR A 85 3.31 -2.93 -1.97
CA THR A 85 2.64 -2.17 -0.92
C THR A 85 2.64 -2.98 0.38
N ASP A 86 2.40 -2.30 1.50
CA ASP A 86 2.15 -2.94 2.81
C ASP A 86 3.34 -3.79 3.28
N ILE A 87 4.56 -3.36 2.97
CA ILE A 87 5.76 -4.05 3.45
C ILE A 87 5.81 -4.01 4.99
N GLU A 88 5.19 -3.01 5.62
CA GLU A 88 5.03 -2.91 7.07
C GLU A 88 6.36 -2.97 7.84
N GLY A 89 7.48 -2.61 7.23
CA GLY A 89 8.81 -2.72 7.84
C GLY A 89 9.37 -4.14 7.86
N ASP A 90 8.81 -5.07 7.08
CA ASP A 90 9.32 -6.45 7.00
C ASP A 90 10.53 -6.53 6.05
N LYS A 91 11.73 -6.49 6.64
CA LYS A 91 13.00 -6.69 5.91
C LYS A 91 13.02 -7.99 5.11
N PHE A 92 12.55 -9.10 5.66
CA PHE A 92 12.64 -10.40 5.00
C PHE A 92 11.70 -10.47 3.80
N TYR A 93 10.54 -9.84 3.88
CA TYR A 93 9.65 -9.69 2.73
C TYR A 93 10.27 -8.78 1.66
N LEU A 94 10.86 -7.64 2.03
CA LEU A 94 11.56 -6.78 1.06
C LEU A 94 12.73 -7.53 0.39
N ASP A 95 13.51 -8.30 1.15
CA ASP A 95 14.61 -9.11 0.64
C ASP A 95 14.09 -10.15 -0.38
N ARG A 96 13.03 -10.90 -0.04
CA ARG A 96 12.37 -11.83 -0.98
C ARG A 96 11.80 -11.12 -2.20
N TYR A 97 11.22 -9.94 -2.02
CA TYR A 97 10.66 -9.15 -3.11
C TYR A 97 11.73 -8.77 -4.12
N VAL A 98 12.85 -8.22 -3.66
CA VAL A 98 13.96 -7.85 -4.55
C VAL A 98 14.63 -9.08 -5.17
N ASP A 99 14.73 -10.20 -4.44
CA ASP A 99 15.27 -11.46 -4.97
C ASP A 99 14.37 -12.09 -6.05
N ASN A 100 13.04 -11.91 -5.95
CA ASN A 100 12.08 -12.41 -6.94
C ASN A 100 11.81 -11.40 -8.07
N SER A 101 12.10 -10.12 -7.84
CA SER A 101 11.69 -9.04 -8.73
C SER A 101 12.29 -9.20 -10.12
N LYS A 102 11.47 -8.89 -11.13
CA LYS A 102 11.96 -8.80 -12.52
C LYS A 102 12.60 -7.46 -12.86
N LEU A 103 12.44 -6.44 -12.01
CA LEU A 103 12.94 -5.08 -12.26
C LEU A 103 14.04 -4.64 -11.28
N LEU A 104 14.11 -5.27 -10.11
CA LEU A 104 15.03 -4.90 -9.04
C LEU A 104 16.08 -5.99 -8.82
N THR A 105 17.22 -5.59 -8.27
CA THR A 105 18.27 -6.51 -7.84
C THR A 105 19.07 -5.93 -6.69
N TRP A 106 19.79 -6.80 -5.96
CA TRP A 106 20.74 -6.38 -4.94
C TRP A 106 22.11 -6.07 -5.56
N THR A 107 22.69 -4.93 -5.19
CA THR A 107 24.09 -4.60 -5.48
C THR A 107 24.86 -4.38 -4.19
N THR A 108 26.13 -4.79 -4.15
CA THR A 108 27.00 -4.51 -2.99
C THR A 108 27.23 -3.01 -2.89
N ALA A 109 26.95 -2.44 -1.72
CA ALA A 109 27.28 -1.04 -1.45
C ALA A 109 28.81 -0.92 -1.45
N THR A 110 29.37 -0.14 -2.38
CA THR A 110 30.81 0.11 -2.38
C THR A 110 31.12 0.98 -1.19
N THR A 111 31.60 0.38 -0.10
CA THR A 111 32.18 1.11 1.03
C THR A 111 33.36 1.85 0.44
N THR A 112 33.16 3.13 0.10
CA THR A 112 34.26 3.95 -0.39
C THR A 112 35.07 4.24 0.85
N THR A 113 35.93 3.30 1.23
CA THR A 113 37.02 3.54 2.16
C THR A 113 37.89 4.53 1.43
N THR A 114 37.59 5.82 1.60
CA THR A 114 38.50 6.92 1.30
C THR A 114 39.75 6.62 2.10
N THR A 115 40.63 5.84 1.49
CA THR A 115 42.01 5.66 1.91
C THR A 115 42.60 7.03 1.70
N THR A 116 42.55 7.85 2.75
CA THR A 116 43.37 9.04 2.88
C THR A 116 44.81 8.57 2.84
N THR A 117 45.33 8.43 1.64
CA THR A 117 46.73 8.10 1.40
C THR A 117 47.58 9.29 1.86
N ASN A 118 48.35 9.08 2.93
CA ASN A 118 49.71 9.62 3.18
C ASN A 118 49.98 10.47 4.43
N ASP A 119 49.08 10.57 5.41
CA ASP A 119 49.51 11.03 6.74
C ASP A 119 49.67 9.83 7.69
N ALA A 120 50.81 9.80 8.38
CA ALA A 120 51.30 8.68 9.19
C ALA A 120 50.23 8.15 10.16
N PRO A 121 50.23 6.83 10.46
CA PRO A 121 49.30 6.26 11.42
C PRO A 121 49.39 7.04 12.75
N PRO A 122 48.28 7.59 13.28
CA PRO A 122 48.26 8.06 14.66
C PRO A 122 48.63 6.88 15.56
N SER A 123 49.48 7.15 16.55
CA SER A 123 49.94 6.19 17.56
C SER A 123 48.78 5.41 18.17
N ASP A 124 48.97 4.10 18.38
CA ASP A 124 48.02 3.10 18.86
C ASP A 124 47.44 3.34 20.29
N ASP A 125 47.48 4.57 20.82
CA ASP A 125 47.15 4.90 22.21
C ASP A 125 45.88 5.77 22.38
N GLU A 126 45.21 6.20 21.31
CA GLU A 126 43.91 6.87 21.40
C GLU A 126 42.78 5.93 20.96
N GLU A 127 42.38 5.08 21.89
CA GLU A 127 41.15 4.29 21.83
C GLU A 127 39.96 5.25 21.98
N THR A 128 39.61 5.99 20.91
CA THR A 128 38.40 6.83 20.89
C THR A 128 37.18 5.93 21.03
N THR A 129 36.64 5.85 22.24
CA THR A 129 35.36 5.24 22.65
C THR A 129 34.14 5.98 22.10
N GLY A 130 34.27 6.57 20.90
CA GLY A 130 33.21 7.27 20.19
C GLY A 130 32.01 6.36 20.02
N THR A 131 30.94 6.67 20.74
CA THR A 131 29.67 5.95 20.74
C THR A 131 29.19 5.78 19.29
N SER A 132 29.17 4.53 18.84
CA SER A 132 28.85 4.10 17.47
C SER A 132 27.48 4.62 16.96
N SER A 133 26.61 5.10 17.84
CA SER A 133 25.30 5.68 17.50
C SER A 133 25.35 7.05 16.83
N SER A 134 26.41 7.85 16.99
CA SER A 134 26.48 9.21 16.44
C SER A 134 26.60 9.24 14.89
N TRP A 135 27.27 8.24 14.30
CA TRP A 135 27.51 8.18 12.86
C TRP A 135 26.25 7.96 12.02
N LEU A 136 25.31 7.15 12.53
CA LEU A 136 24.07 6.77 11.83
C LEU A 136 23.10 7.95 11.66
N LEU A 137 23.05 8.86 12.63
CA LEU A 137 22.21 10.07 12.54
C LEU A 137 22.72 11.08 11.52
N SER A 138 24.03 11.16 11.32
CA SER A 138 24.62 12.14 10.40
C SER A 138 24.22 11.88 8.94
N TYR A 139 23.89 10.62 8.59
CA TYR A 139 23.68 10.23 7.20
C TYR A 139 22.58 11.05 6.52
N TYR A 140 21.49 11.30 7.25
CA TYR A 140 20.32 12.01 6.77
C TYR A 140 20.15 13.38 7.44
N SER A 141 21.09 13.84 8.27
CA SER A 141 20.95 15.12 8.97
C SER A 141 21.58 16.30 8.23
N SER A 142 22.44 16.07 7.23
CA SER A 142 23.05 17.16 6.45
C SER A 142 22.03 17.81 5.49
N PRO A 143 21.70 19.10 5.66
CA PRO A 143 20.79 19.83 4.78
C PRO A 143 21.46 20.24 3.45
N GLU A 144 22.76 20.00 3.28
CA GLU A 144 23.51 20.41 2.08
C GLU A 144 23.63 19.26 1.06
N HIS A 145 22.91 19.40 -0.06
CA HIS A 145 23.02 18.57 -1.27
C HIS A 145 24.41 18.60 -1.96
N THR A 146 25.43 19.19 -1.34
CA THR A 146 26.73 19.50 -1.97
C THR A 146 27.92 18.72 -1.41
N GLN A 147 27.75 17.95 -0.35
CA GLN A 147 28.79 17.02 0.12
C GLN A 147 28.40 15.59 -0.27
N SER A 148 29.37 14.84 -0.79
CA SER A 148 29.21 13.43 -1.19
C SER A 148 28.39 12.70 -0.12
N PRO A 149 27.32 11.99 -0.51
CA PRO A 149 26.45 11.35 0.47
C PRO A 149 27.31 10.43 1.33
N PRO A 150 27.05 10.39 2.65
CA PRO A 150 27.71 9.46 3.55
C PRO A 150 27.58 8.01 3.04
N CYS A 151 28.36 7.08 3.59
CA CYS A 151 28.37 5.69 3.14
C CYS A 151 27.06 4.98 3.49
N PHE A 152 26.37 4.41 2.49
CA PHE A 152 25.09 3.71 2.69
C PHE A 152 25.25 2.67 3.82
N PRO A 153 24.35 2.62 4.83
CA PRO A 153 24.63 1.92 6.09
C PRO A 153 24.55 0.39 6.02
N TYR A 154 24.22 -0.18 4.84
CA TYR A 154 24.08 -1.63 4.67
C TYR A 154 24.99 -2.14 3.55
N ASP A 155 25.40 -3.41 3.66
CA ASP A 155 26.29 -4.08 2.69
C ASP A 155 25.69 -4.21 1.28
N ARG A 156 24.36 -4.14 1.17
CA ARG A 156 23.63 -4.28 -0.09
C ARG A 156 22.56 -3.20 -0.21
N ARG A 157 22.38 -2.69 -1.43
CA ARG A 157 21.32 -1.74 -1.79
C ARG A 157 20.54 -2.18 -3.01
N ILE A 158 19.31 -1.71 -3.12
CA ILE A 158 18.42 -2.01 -4.25
C ILE A 158 18.90 -1.28 -5.52
N GLU A 159 18.84 -1.92 -6.67
CA GLU A 159 19.21 -1.36 -7.97
C GLU A 159 18.20 -1.76 -9.05
N PHE A 160 17.98 -0.90 -10.04
CA PHE A 160 17.17 -1.29 -11.21
C PHE A 160 17.99 -2.17 -12.17
N LEU A 161 17.36 -3.21 -12.70
CA LEU A 161 17.95 -4.07 -13.72
C LEU A 161 18.05 -3.39 -15.08
N ASP A 162 17.02 -2.63 -15.47
CA ASP A 162 16.92 -1.96 -16.76
C ASP A 162 16.72 -0.45 -16.60
N SER A 163 17.04 0.34 -17.63
CA SER A 163 16.88 1.80 -17.61
C SER A 163 15.42 2.26 -17.71
N ASN A 164 14.55 1.42 -18.25
CA ASN A 164 13.13 1.70 -18.48
C ASN A 164 12.21 1.22 -17.34
N SER A 165 12.78 0.73 -16.24
CA SER A 165 12.02 0.26 -15.09
C SER A 165 11.63 1.39 -14.14
N MET A 166 10.47 1.27 -13.49
CA MET A 166 10.02 2.16 -12.42
C MET A 166 9.53 1.33 -11.24
N LEU A 167 9.62 1.90 -10.03
CA LEU A 167 9.08 1.32 -8.80
C LEU A 167 8.00 2.23 -8.24
N ILE A 168 6.84 1.65 -7.95
CA ILE A 168 5.76 2.32 -7.25
C ILE A 168 5.53 1.60 -5.92
N PHE A 169 5.76 2.29 -4.81
CA PHE A 169 5.45 1.79 -3.48
C PHE A 169 4.08 2.29 -3.04
N GLY A 170 3.16 1.37 -2.72
CA GLY A 170 1.74 1.64 -2.49
C GLY A 170 1.34 2.10 -1.10
N GLY A 171 2.30 2.27 -0.17
CA GLY A 171 2.04 2.76 1.19
C GLY A 171 2.13 1.67 2.27
N ASP A 172 1.87 2.08 3.51
CA ASP A 172 1.99 1.30 4.74
C ASP A 172 3.37 0.67 4.88
N LEU A 173 4.37 1.56 4.87
CA LEU A 173 5.79 1.26 5.01
C LEU A 173 6.15 0.88 6.44
N TRP A 174 5.56 1.52 7.44
CA TRP A 174 5.89 1.37 8.86
C TRP A 174 4.73 0.78 9.66
N ASP A 175 4.84 -0.50 10.04
CA ASP A 175 3.88 -1.13 10.94
C ASP A 175 4.50 -2.27 11.78
N LYS A 176 4.28 -3.54 11.42
CA LYS A 176 4.51 -4.69 12.31
C LYS A 176 5.74 -5.53 11.99
N GLY A 177 6.37 -5.32 10.85
CA GLY A 177 7.48 -6.13 10.32
C GLY A 177 8.82 -5.93 11.04
N GLY A 178 8.98 -4.81 11.75
CA GLY A 178 10.02 -4.65 12.77
C GLY A 178 11.42 -4.25 12.29
N PHE A 179 11.59 -3.97 11.01
CA PHE A 179 12.80 -3.43 10.38
C PHE A 179 12.47 -2.17 9.57
N ASP A 180 11.71 -1.26 10.19
CA ASP A 180 11.24 -0.02 9.60
C ASP A 180 12.38 0.83 9.02
N LEU A 181 13.48 1.00 9.76
CA LEU A 181 14.62 1.81 9.33
C LEU A 181 15.30 1.20 8.12
N TYR A 182 15.53 -0.12 8.14
CA TYR A 182 16.13 -0.83 7.00
C TYR A 182 15.31 -0.63 5.73
N VAL A 183 14.02 -0.93 5.78
CA VAL A 183 13.14 -0.85 4.60
C VAL A 183 13.07 0.60 4.10
N THR A 184 12.84 1.58 4.98
CA THR A 184 12.74 2.99 4.58
C THR A 184 14.04 3.54 4.01
N ARG A 185 15.19 3.21 4.60
CA ARG A 185 16.50 3.66 4.09
C ARG A 185 16.83 3.06 2.73
N GLN A 186 16.44 1.80 2.47
CA GLN A 186 16.58 1.19 1.14
C GLN A 186 15.74 1.93 0.08
N LEU A 187 14.48 2.25 0.40
CA LEU A 187 13.60 2.97 -0.53
C LEU A 187 14.03 4.43 -0.73
N LEU A 188 14.43 5.12 0.34
CA LEU A 188 14.98 6.49 0.28
C LEU A 188 16.25 6.55 -0.57
N ASP A 189 17.17 5.60 -0.41
CA ASP A 189 18.38 5.57 -1.23
C ASP A 189 18.06 5.34 -2.71
N LEU A 190 17.14 4.43 -3.02
CA LEU A 190 16.70 4.20 -4.40
C LEU A 190 16.02 5.45 -4.98
N LYS A 191 15.12 6.09 -4.24
CA LYS A 191 14.45 7.34 -4.64
C LYS A 191 15.42 8.48 -4.87
N ARG A 192 16.39 8.68 -3.98
CA ARG A 192 17.43 9.70 -4.11
C ARG A 192 18.26 9.52 -5.39
N ARG A 193 18.57 8.27 -5.76
CA ARG A 193 19.33 7.96 -6.98
C ARG A 193 18.47 8.00 -8.25
N TYR A 194 17.17 7.73 -8.11
CA TYR A 194 16.22 7.66 -9.23
C TYR A 194 14.92 8.42 -8.92
N PRO A 195 14.98 9.75 -8.75
CA PRO A 195 13.84 10.55 -8.29
C PRO A 195 12.62 10.46 -9.23
N ASP A 196 12.85 10.29 -10.53
CA ASP A 196 11.78 10.24 -11.54
C ASP A 196 11.28 8.82 -11.84
N ARG A 197 11.87 7.79 -11.21
CA ARG A 197 11.53 6.38 -11.44
C ARG A 197 10.97 5.69 -10.21
N VAL A 198 11.03 6.32 -9.04
CA VAL A 198 10.50 5.80 -7.79
C VAL A 198 9.38 6.71 -7.32
N HIS A 199 8.18 6.17 -7.13
CA HIS A 199 7.03 6.94 -6.63
C HIS A 199 6.44 6.28 -5.41
N TRP A 200 5.95 7.09 -4.48
CA TRP A 200 5.34 6.63 -3.25
C TRP A 200 3.90 7.10 -3.17
N VAL A 201 3.02 6.17 -2.87
CA VAL A 201 1.67 6.44 -2.40
C VAL A 201 1.69 6.29 -0.88
N LEU A 202 1.09 7.23 -0.17
CA LEU A 202 1.07 7.23 1.28
C LEU A 202 -0.04 6.31 1.78
N GLY A 203 0.33 5.36 2.62
CA GLY A 203 -0.61 4.55 3.35
C GLY A 203 -1.17 5.27 4.57
N ASN A 204 -2.23 4.71 5.14
CA ASN A 204 -2.85 5.25 6.32
C ASN A 204 -1.93 5.18 7.55
N ARG A 205 -1.15 4.09 7.70
CA ARG A 205 -0.20 3.94 8.80
C ARG A 205 0.93 4.95 8.71
N ASP A 206 1.36 5.28 7.49
CA ASP A 206 2.44 6.25 7.25
C ASP A 206 2.05 7.64 7.74
N ILE A 207 0.91 8.15 7.28
CA ILE A 207 0.41 9.50 7.62
C ILE A 207 0.16 9.63 9.12
N ASN A 208 -0.32 8.55 9.77
CA ASN A 208 -0.53 8.54 11.20
C ASN A 208 0.76 8.80 12.00
N LYS A 209 1.96 8.60 11.42
CA LYS A 209 3.23 8.87 12.10
C LYS A 209 3.55 10.36 12.26
N LEU A 210 2.90 11.26 11.51
CA LEU A 210 3.08 12.72 11.63
C LEU A 210 2.83 13.24 13.06
N ARG A 211 1.97 12.56 13.82
CA ARG A 211 1.65 12.93 15.21
C ARG A 211 2.77 12.66 16.22
N MET A 212 3.73 11.78 15.89
CA MET A 212 4.75 11.34 16.85
C MET A 212 5.56 12.51 17.40
N MET A 213 5.97 13.44 16.54
CA MET A 213 6.73 14.62 16.94
C MET A 213 5.97 15.54 17.89
N GLN A 214 4.66 15.64 17.71
CA GLN A 214 3.82 16.53 18.52
C GLN A 214 3.53 15.92 19.90
N GLU A 215 3.37 14.59 19.96
CA GLU A 215 2.96 13.89 21.18
C GLU A 215 4.13 13.39 22.04
N LEU A 216 5.29 13.14 21.42
CA LEU A 216 6.53 12.74 22.11
C LEU A 216 7.48 13.92 22.32
N GLY A 217 7.34 15.01 21.54
CA GLY A 217 8.22 16.16 21.58
C GLY A 217 9.43 16.02 20.65
N LEU A 218 10.26 17.06 20.65
CA LEU A 218 11.52 17.07 19.91
C LEU A 218 12.54 16.14 20.57
N PRO A 219 13.47 15.55 19.79
CA PRO A 219 14.61 14.87 20.38
C PRO A 219 15.40 15.88 21.24
N PRO A 220 15.99 15.44 22.38
CA PRO A 220 16.82 16.32 23.18
C PRO A 220 17.95 16.89 22.31
N SER A 221 18.17 18.21 22.37
CA SER A 221 19.36 18.79 21.74
C SER A 221 20.58 18.13 22.34
N GLN A 222 21.47 17.59 21.51
CA GLN A 222 22.83 17.27 21.94
C GLN A 222 23.45 18.60 22.36
N THR A 223 23.36 18.95 23.64
CA THR A 223 24.14 20.05 24.19
C THR A 223 25.58 19.56 24.17
N ASP A 224 26.44 20.34 23.56
CA ASP A 224 27.88 20.09 23.53
C ASP A 224 28.40 20.15 24.97
N ASP A 225 28.35 19.02 25.68
CA ASP A 225 28.90 18.86 27.03
C ASP A 225 30.45 18.94 27.04
N ASN A 226 31.07 19.28 25.90
CA ASN A 226 32.52 19.32 25.67
C ASN A 226 33.21 20.62 26.16
N ASP A 227 32.50 21.60 26.69
CA ASP A 227 33.06 22.94 26.95
C ASP A 227 33.63 23.18 28.37
N ASN A 228 33.79 22.17 29.24
CA ASN A 228 34.37 22.36 30.59
C ASN A 228 35.33 21.26 31.10
N ASP A 229 36.20 20.72 30.26
CA ASP A 229 37.23 19.71 30.68
C ASP A 229 38.60 20.33 31.06
N ASP A 230 38.67 21.62 31.39
CA ASP A 230 39.95 22.28 31.75
C ASP A 230 40.24 22.37 33.26
N ASP A 231 39.44 21.74 34.13
CA ASP A 231 39.75 21.67 35.57
C ASP A 231 39.97 20.20 36.02
N ASP A 232 41.24 19.79 35.91
CA ASP A 232 41.86 18.71 36.68
C ASP A 232 41.40 18.77 38.16
N ASP A 233 40.57 17.85 38.63
CA ASP A 233 40.66 17.22 39.96
C ASP A 233 39.44 16.31 40.30
N ASP A 234 39.76 15.08 40.73
CA ASP A 234 39.01 14.16 41.61
C ASP A 234 37.75 13.39 41.12
N ASP A 235 38.00 12.21 40.53
CA ASP A 235 37.59 10.86 40.99
C ASP A 235 36.13 10.56 41.44
N ASN A 236 35.12 11.38 41.12
CA ASN A 236 33.78 11.21 41.71
C ASN A 236 32.65 10.94 40.70
N ASP A 237 32.25 9.67 40.65
CA ASP A 237 30.97 9.07 40.19
C ASP A 237 30.43 9.42 38.79
N ASN A 238 30.67 8.48 37.86
CA ASN A 238 30.20 8.32 36.48
C ASN A 238 28.66 8.28 36.26
N ASN A 239 27.87 9.06 36.99
CA ASN A 239 26.42 9.12 36.79
C ASN A 239 26.07 10.26 35.83
N ALA A 240 26.51 10.14 34.57
CA ALA A 240 26.12 11.02 33.47
C ALA A 240 24.59 11.04 33.39
N THR A 241 23.99 12.06 34.03
CA THR A 241 22.55 12.13 34.24
C THR A 241 21.95 12.68 32.97
N THR A 242 21.74 11.82 31.97
CA THR A 242 21.04 12.20 30.74
C THR A 242 19.75 12.91 31.12
N SER A 243 19.63 14.18 30.75
CA SER A 243 18.44 14.97 31.07
C SER A 243 17.20 14.18 30.62
N PRO A 244 16.22 13.92 31.52
CA PRO A 244 15.09 13.07 31.20
C PRO A 244 14.34 13.68 30.01
N VAL A 245 14.09 12.87 28.98
CA VAL A 245 13.28 13.28 27.82
C VAL A 245 11.92 13.74 28.35
N SER A 246 11.67 15.04 28.30
CA SER A 246 10.42 15.61 28.80
C SER A 246 9.39 15.58 27.70
N VAL A 247 8.31 14.83 27.93
CA VAL A 247 7.23 14.78 26.96
C VAL A 247 6.41 16.07 27.03
N PRO A 248 6.16 16.76 25.89
CA PRO A 248 5.37 17.97 25.90
C PRO A 248 3.96 17.69 26.41
N TYR A 249 3.40 18.70 27.09
CA TYR A 249 1.97 18.69 27.38
C TYR A 249 1.19 18.78 26.06
N HIS A 250 0.44 17.74 25.74
CA HIS A 250 -0.33 17.65 24.50
C HIS A 250 -1.83 17.53 24.82
N PRO A 251 -2.64 18.58 24.57
CA PRO A 251 -4.08 18.58 24.85
C PRO A 251 -4.92 17.87 23.76
N GLY A 252 -4.34 16.96 22.97
CA GLY A 252 -4.96 16.40 21.76
C GLY A 252 -6.14 15.44 22.00
N LEU A 253 -6.87 15.07 20.94
CA LEU A 253 -8.19 14.44 21.07
C LEU A 253 -8.21 13.01 21.63
N THR A 254 -7.15 12.23 21.42
CA THR A 254 -6.98 10.89 22.02
C THR A 254 -6.69 10.94 23.53
N TRP A 255 -6.56 12.14 24.10
CA TRP A 255 -6.16 12.38 25.48
C TRP A 255 -7.32 12.88 26.37
N PHE A 256 -8.51 13.09 25.79
CA PHE A 256 -9.61 13.79 26.45
C PHE A 256 -10.44 12.95 27.43
N ARG A 257 -9.88 11.92 28.08
CA ARG A 257 -10.59 11.17 29.13
C ARG A 257 -11.31 12.11 30.10
N GLY A 258 -12.63 12.01 30.17
CA GLY A 258 -13.47 12.79 31.09
C GLY A 258 -14.07 14.05 30.47
N SER A 259 -13.89 14.25 29.16
CA SER A 259 -14.59 15.30 28.41
C SER A 259 -16.06 14.96 28.17
N GLY A 260 -16.46 13.70 28.36
CA GLY A 260 -17.80 13.20 28.05
C GLY A 260 -18.06 13.11 26.55
N ARG A 261 -17.01 13.14 25.73
CA ARG A 261 -17.11 13.11 24.27
C ARG A 261 -17.11 11.69 23.76
N VAL A 262 -17.81 11.53 22.66
CA VAL A 262 -17.91 10.31 21.89
C VAL A 262 -16.50 9.90 21.43
N GLY A 263 -15.96 8.82 22.02
CA GLY A 263 -14.66 8.22 21.73
C GLY A 263 -13.44 8.67 22.53
N ASP A 264 -13.66 9.22 23.73
CA ASP A 264 -12.65 9.13 24.78
C ASP A 264 -12.19 7.68 24.91
N PRO A 265 -10.87 7.38 24.83
CA PRO A 265 -10.41 6.02 25.06
C PRO A 265 -10.79 5.56 26.48
N GLU A 266 -11.33 4.35 26.58
CA GLU A 266 -11.55 3.71 27.87
C GLU A 266 -10.18 3.34 28.47
N GLY A 267 -9.90 3.81 29.68
CA GLY A 267 -8.66 3.48 30.39
C GLY A 267 -7.99 4.67 31.09
N PRO A 268 -6.92 4.44 31.88
CA PRO A 268 -6.11 5.51 32.43
C PRO A 268 -5.38 6.28 31.31
N LEU A 269 -5.12 7.57 31.53
CA LEU A 269 -4.21 8.33 30.67
C LEU A 269 -2.85 7.62 30.65
N PRO A 270 -2.15 7.58 29.51
CA PRO A 270 -0.83 6.98 29.51
C PRO A 270 0.13 7.86 30.30
N SER A 271 1.22 7.23 30.74
CA SER A 271 2.25 7.88 31.55
C SER A 271 2.80 9.15 30.89
N MET A 272 3.34 10.05 31.70
CA MET A 272 4.20 11.14 31.21
C MET A 272 5.62 10.62 30.92
N ASP A 273 5.91 9.36 31.25
CA ASP A 273 7.10 8.66 30.76
C ASP A 273 7.03 8.50 29.23
N PRO A 274 8.06 8.93 28.48
CA PRO A 274 8.07 8.86 27.02
C PRO A 274 7.94 7.45 26.45
N GLY A 275 8.55 6.45 27.10
CA GLY A 275 8.53 5.05 26.64
C GLY A 275 7.14 4.45 26.77
N ASP A 276 6.53 4.59 27.94
CA ASP A 276 5.14 4.19 28.18
C ASP A 276 4.17 4.93 27.25
N ARG A 277 4.42 6.22 26.97
CA ARG A 277 3.60 6.98 26.04
C ARG A 277 3.70 6.44 24.62
N LEU A 278 4.91 6.22 24.11
CA LEU A 278 5.12 5.65 22.78
C LEU A 278 4.44 4.29 22.67
N ARG A 279 4.64 3.41 23.66
CA ARG A 279 3.99 2.10 23.74
C ARG A 279 2.46 2.22 23.66
N TRP A 280 1.90 3.20 24.38
CA TRP A 280 0.46 3.45 24.33
C TRP A 280 -0.01 3.93 22.96
N ILE A 281 0.68 4.88 22.32
CA ILE A 281 0.32 5.40 20.99
C ILE A 281 0.31 4.26 19.98
N LEU A 282 1.40 3.48 19.94
CA LEU A 282 1.57 2.37 19.01
C LEU A 282 0.51 1.28 19.22
N GLY A 283 0.30 0.83 20.46
CA GLY A 283 -0.65 -0.23 20.76
C GLY A 283 -2.12 0.16 20.64
N ASN A 284 -2.51 1.32 21.17
CA ASN A 284 -3.93 1.68 21.32
C ASN A 284 -4.49 2.48 20.15
N THR A 285 -3.64 3.23 19.43
CA THR A 285 -4.11 4.10 18.35
C THR A 285 -3.59 3.70 16.98
N MET A 286 -2.44 3.03 16.90
CA MET A 286 -1.86 2.59 15.63
C MET A 286 -2.00 1.10 15.34
N GLY A 287 -2.55 0.30 16.27
CA GLY A 287 -2.75 -1.14 16.04
C GLY A 287 -1.45 -1.95 15.92
N SER A 288 -0.35 -1.41 16.46
CA SER A 288 1.01 -1.94 16.33
C SER A 288 1.65 -2.14 17.72
N PRO A 289 1.06 -2.99 18.60
CA PRO A 289 1.44 -3.07 20.02
C PRO A 289 2.91 -3.45 20.26
N ASP A 290 3.49 -4.24 19.36
CA ASP A 290 4.86 -4.75 19.50
C ASP A 290 5.91 -3.87 18.78
N ALA A 291 5.49 -2.82 18.07
CA ALA A 291 6.39 -2.01 17.24
C ALA A 291 7.51 -1.31 18.03
N MET A 292 7.29 -1.01 19.32
CA MET A 292 8.34 -0.47 20.19
C MET A 292 9.45 -1.51 20.45
N ASP A 293 9.06 -2.75 20.73
CA ASP A 293 10.00 -3.83 21.00
C ASP A 293 10.72 -4.27 19.73
N HIS A 294 10.04 -4.23 18.58
CA HIS A 294 10.67 -4.46 17.29
C HIS A 294 11.71 -3.39 16.97
N ARG A 295 11.39 -2.10 17.16
CA ARG A 295 12.38 -1.02 16.99
C ARG A 295 13.58 -1.20 17.92
N ARG A 296 13.37 -1.66 19.16
CA ARG A 296 14.48 -1.99 20.08
C ARG A 296 15.40 -3.07 19.50
N GLN A 297 14.82 -4.12 18.91
CA GLN A 297 15.57 -5.20 18.27
C GLN A 297 16.32 -4.72 17.02
N GLU A 298 15.69 -3.87 16.21
CA GLU A 298 16.30 -3.25 15.03
C GLU A 298 17.50 -2.39 15.42
N LEU A 299 17.36 -1.50 16.41
CA LEU A 299 18.47 -0.66 16.89
C LEU A 299 19.64 -1.52 17.43
N ALA A 300 19.34 -2.60 18.15
CA ALA A 300 20.36 -3.55 18.62
C ALA A 300 21.01 -4.33 17.46
N TRP A 301 20.30 -4.58 16.37
CA TRP A 301 20.84 -5.18 15.15
C TRP A 301 21.75 -4.21 14.40
N GLU A 302 21.37 -2.94 14.26
CA GLU A 302 22.22 -1.90 13.65
C GLU A 302 23.49 -1.64 14.47
N ALA A 303 23.38 -1.58 15.80
CA ALA A 303 24.53 -1.40 16.68
C ALA A 303 25.59 -2.52 16.57
N ARG A 304 25.19 -3.72 16.11
CA ARG A 304 26.08 -4.87 15.85
C ARG A 304 26.63 -4.90 14.41
N GLY A 305 26.43 -3.82 13.65
CA GLY A 305 26.91 -3.70 12.27
C GLY A 305 26.07 -4.47 11.25
N CYS A 306 24.76 -4.65 11.49
CA CYS A 306 23.80 -5.18 10.53
C CYS A 306 24.09 -6.60 10.00
N LYS A 307 24.92 -7.40 10.69
CA LYS A 307 25.29 -8.76 10.24
C LYS A 307 24.11 -9.72 10.41
N ASP A 308 23.78 -10.46 9.35
CA ASP A 308 22.73 -11.50 9.40
C ASP A 308 23.17 -12.65 10.31
N HIS A 309 22.39 -12.90 11.37
CA HIS A 309 22.62 -13.98 12.36
C HIS A 309 22.72 -15.39 11.74
N ASN A 310 22.16 -15.59 10.53
CA ASN A 310 22.09 -16.90 9.88
C ASN A 310 23.44 -17.45 9.39
N SER A 311 24.51 -16.64 9.39
CA SER A 311 25.84 -17.09 8.97
C SER A 311 26.53 -18.04 9.96
N ARG A 312 25.96 -18.27 11.16
CA ARG A 312 26.50 -19.18 12.19
C ARG A 312 26.09 -20.66 12.10
N SER A 313 25.21 -21.06 11.17
CA SER A 313 24.54 -22.36 11.24
C SER A 313 25.17 -23.54 10.47
N ASN A 314 26.40 -23.44 9.95
CA ASN A 314 26.99 -24.53 9.15
C ASN A 314 28.42 -24.98 9.52
N SER A 315 29.01 -24.49 10.61
CA SER A 315 30.18 -25.16 11.17
C SER A 315 29.73 -26.36 12.00
N ASN A 316 29.56 -27.51 11.34
CA ASN A 316 29.42 -28.85 11.94
C ASN A 316 30.73 -29.24 12.67
N ASP A 317 31.23 -28.41 13.60
CA ASP A 317 32.26 -28.85 14.53
C ASP A 317 31.56 -29.45 15.75
N SER A 318 31.32 -30.75 15.64
CA SER A 318 30.62 -31.59 16.60
C SER A 318 31.49 -31.86 17.82
N THR A 319 31.83 -30.83 18.60
CA THR A 319 32.36 -31.03 19.95
C THR A 319 31.22 -30.86 20.95
N ASN A 320 30.80 -31.99 21.50
CA ASN A 320 29.84 -32.11 22.58
C ASN A 320 30.32 -31.38 23.85
N ASP A 321 30.12 -30.07 23.93
CA ASP A 321 30.06 -29.36 25.21
C ASP A 321 28.62 -28.89 25.43
N SER A 322 27.89 -29.72 26.15
CA SER A 322 26.68 -29.35 26.87
C SER A 322 27.03 -28.25 27.87
N ASP A 323 26.21 -27.20 27.90
CA ASP A 323 26.24 -26.05 28.82
C ASP A 323 26.95 -24.81 28.27
N SER A 324 26.22 -23.97 27.52
CA SER A 324 26.06 -22.54 27.86
C SER A 324 25.26 -21.78 26.81
N ASP A 325 24.21 -21.10 27.27
CA ASP A 325 23.56 -19.97 26.60
C ASP A 325 24.53 -18.76 26.53
N ASN A 326 25.71 -18.95 25.92
CA ASN A 326 26.69 -17.90 25.73
C ASN A 326 26.24 -17.03 24.56
N ALA A 327 25.27 -16.15 24.84
CA ALA A 327 25.16 -14.88 24.14
C ALA A 327 26.56 -14.26 24.11
N GLU A 328 27.05 -13.87 22.94
CA GLU A 328 28.35 -13.22 22.79
C GLU A 328 28.47 -12.08 23.80
N VAL A 329 29.30 -12.34 24.80
CA VAL A 329 29.71 -11.40 25.82
C VAL A 329 30.65 -10.42 25.12
N THR A 330 30.30 -9.13 25.10
CA THR A 330 31.27 -8.06 24.79
C THR A 330 32.41 -8.10 25.81
N ASP A 331 33.54 -7.45 25.56
CA ASP A 331 34.73 -7.50 26.45
C ASP A 331 34.43 -7.08 27.91
N ASP A 332 33.29 -6.43 28.11
CA ASP A 332 32.68 -5.92 29.33
C ASP A 332 31.46 -6.70 29.86
N GLY A 333 31.12 -7.88 29.31
CA GLY A 333 30.13 -8.76 29.97
C GLY A 333 28.65 -8.47 29.68
N LEU A 334 28.33 -7.33 29.08
CA LEU A 334 26.97 -6.77 29.12
C LEU A 334 26.34 -6.69 27.72
N PRO A 335 25.19 -7.34 27.48
CA PRO A 335 24.48 -7.20 26.22
C PRO A 335 24.12 -5.73 25.98
N CYS A 336 24.41 -5.21 24.78
CA CYS A 336 24.04 -3.85 24.34
C CYS A 336 22.53 -3.65 24.55
N ARG A 337 22.17 -3.03 25.67
CA ARG A 337 20.78 -2.93 26.12
C ARG A 337 20.21 -1.60 25.64
N VAL A 338 19.58 -1.62 24.47
CA VAL A 338 18.82 -0.48 23.95
C VAL A 338 17.70 -0.16 24.93
N SER A 339 17.71 1.05 25.49
CA SER A 339 16.75 1.51 26.48
C SER A 339 15.44 1.98 25.83
N ASP A 340 14.37 2.16 26.62
CA ASP A 340 13.13 2.78 26.14
C ASP A 340 13.36 4.21 25.66
N CYS A 341 14.30 4.94 26.28
CA CYS A 341 14.69 6.28 25.84
C CYS A 341 15.36 6.27 24.46
N ASP A 342 16.19 5.28 24.17
CA ASP A 342 16.83 5.14 22.84
C ASP A 342 15.79 4.87 21.75
N VAL A 343 14.79 4.02 22.05
CA VAL A 343 13.69 3.74 21.13
C VAL A 343 12.85 5.00 20.88
N VAL A 344 12.49 5.73 21.94
CA VAL A 344 11.73 6.99 21.81
C VAL A 344 12.51 8.00 20.98
N ARG A 345 13.80 8.19 21.28
CA ARG A 345 14.68 9.08 20.53
C ARG A 345 14.71 8.70 19.05
N SER A 346 14.86 7.40 18.74
CA SER A 346 14.83 6.91 17.35
C SER A 346 13.52 7.27 16.63
N TYR A 347 12.36 7.13 17.28
CA TYR A 347 11.07 7.54 16.71
C TYR A 347 11.00 9.06 16.50
N GLN A 348 11.48 9.86 17.45
CA GLN A 348 11.52 11.32 17.31
C GLN A 348 12.42 11.74 16.14
N GLU A 349 13.61 11.16 16.03
CA GLU A 349 14.55 11.48 14.95
C GLU A 349 14.00 11.06 13.59
N SER A 350 13.48 9.84 13.48
CA SER A 350 12.99 9.32 12.20
C SER A 350 11.73 10.02 11.72
N CYS A 351 10.81 10.34 12.65
CA CYS A 351 9.57 11.06 12.32
C CYS A 351 9.78 12.57 12.23
N HIS A 352 10.96 13.10 12.55
CA HIS A 352 11.27 14.50 12.27
C HIS A 352 11.14 14.78 10.77
N PRO A 353 10.72 15.99 10.31
CA PRO A 353 10.72 16.36 8.89
C PRO A 353 12.01 16.03 8.12
N ARG A 354 13.14 16.13 8.82
CA ARG A 354 14.48 15.84 8.28
C ARG A 354 14.88 14.36 8.37
N GLY A 355 14.17 13.58 9.18
CA GLY A 355 14.39 12.14 9.37
C GLY A 355 13.85 11.29 8.23
N GLU A 356 14.02 9.98 8.34
CA GLU A 356 13.68 9.01 7.30
C GLU A 356 12.19 9.03 6.95
N MET A 357 11.31 8.96 7.96
CA MET A 357 9.87 8.98 7.76
C MET A 357 9.39 10.37 7.33
N GLY A 358 9.97 11.46 7.88
CA GLY A 358 9.65 12.81 7.42
C GLY A 358 9.94 13.03 5.94
N ARG A 359 11.09 12.57 5.46
CA ARG A 359 11.46 12.60 4.03
C ARG A 359 10.51 11.74 3.19
N PHE A 360 10.20 10.52 3.65
CA PHE A 360 9.21 9.65 3.00
C PHE A 360 7.86 10.37 2.80
N LEU A 361 7.36 11.00 3.87
CA LEU A 361 6.09 11.74 3.85
C LEU A 361 6.14 12.98 2.96
N SER A 362 7.28 13.68 2.91
CA SER A 362 7.46 14.88 2.08
C SER A 362 7.42 14.63 0.58
N GLU A 363 7.77 13.41 0.15
CA GLU A 363 7.79 13.03 -1.26
C GLU A 363 6.60 12.15 -1.67
N GLY A 364 5.81 11.69 -0.69
CA GLY A 364 4.67 10.82 -0.91
C GLY A 364 3.44 11.54 -1.50
N LEU A 365 2.65 10.78 -2.25
CA LEU A 365 1.39 11.21 -2.85
C LEU A 365 0.22 10.47 -2.19
N LEU A 366 -0.96 11.08 -2.11
CA LEU A 366 -2.17 10.35 -1.69
C LEU A 366 -2.73 9.50 -2.85
N ALA A 367 -2.50 9.95 -4.08
CA ALA A 367 -2.84 9.21 -5.30
C ALA A 367 -1.81 9.51 -6.38
N ALA A 368 -1.21 8.50 -7.00
CA ALA A 368 -0.26 8.68 -8.10
C ALA A 368 -0.90 8.24 -9.42
N LYS A 369 -0.68 9.01 -10.49
CA LYS A 369 -1.12 8.67 -11.85
C LYS A 369 0.10 8.53 -12.76
N ILE A 370 0.18 7.42 -13.50
CA ILE A 370 1.17 7.23 -14.57
C ILE A 370 0.45 6.64 -15.78
N GLY A 371 0.37 7.42 -16.87
CA GLY A 371 -0.45 7.06 -18.03
C GLY A 371 -1.91 6.79 -17.62
N PRO A 372 -2.51 5.66 -18.03
CA PRO A 372 -3.86 5.25 -17.66
C PRO A 372 -3.92 4.46 -16.34
N VAL A 373 -2.87 4.49 -15.51
CA VAL A 373 -2.79 3.74 -14.25
C VAL A 373 -2.89 4.69 -13.08
N LEU A 374 -3.86 4.43 -12.19
CA LEU A 374 -4.02 5.09 -10.91
C LEU A 374 -3.49 4.18 -9.79
N PHE A 375 -2.67 4.73 -8.92
CA PHE A 375 -2.18 4.08 -7.71
C PHE A 375 -2.74 4.84 -6.51
N VAL A 376 -3.44 4.11 -5.63
CA VAL A 376 -4.01 4.63 -4.38
C VAL A 376 -3.76 3.59 -3.31
N HIS A 377 -3.57 3.98 -2.05
CA HIS A 377 -3.35 2.95 -1.02
C HIS A 377 -4.66 2.19 -0.73
N GLY A 378 -5.77 2.86 -0.44
CA GLY A 378 -7.08 2.23 -0.30
C GLY A 378 -7.88 2.25 -1.60
N SER A 379 -9.12 2.71 -1.55
CA SER A 379 -10.04 2.71 -2.69
C SER A 379 -10.56 4.10 -3.06
N LEU A 380 -11.38 4.12 -4.11
CA LEU A 380 -12.21 5.28 -4.43
C LEU A 380 -13.09 5.68 -3.23
N PRO A 381 -13.46 6.97 -3.11
CA PRO A 381 -14.26 7.55 -2.01
C PRO A 381 -15.75 7.14 -2.06
N LEU A 382 -16.05 5.89 -2.41
CA LEU A 382 -17.39 5.34 -2.55
C LEU A 382 -17.78 4.62 -1.25
N THR A 383 -18.37 5.34 -0.30
CA THR A 383 -18.92 4.76 0.94
C THR A 383 -20.43 4.54 0.81
N LYS A 384 -20.98 3.72 1.71
CA LYS A 384 -22.44 3.55 1.80
C LYS A 384 -23.15 4.88 2.00
N GLU A 385 -22.59 5.75 2.84
CA GLU A 385 -23.14 7.07 3.13
C GLU A 385 -23.13 7.99 1.89
N THR A 386 -22.07 7.94 1.07
CA THR A 386 -22.01 8.72 -0.17
C THR A 386 -23.01 8.20 -1.20
N MET A 387 -23.16 6.88 -1.32
CA MET A 387 -24.15 6.26 -2.19
C MET A 387 -25.58 6.61 -1.75
N ASP A 388 -25.91 6.45 -0.46
CA ASP A 388 -27.21 6.80 0.11
C ASP A 388 -27.53 8.29 -0.04
N ALA A 389 -26.53 9.16 0.07
CA ALA A 389 -26.70 10.59 -0.18
C ALA A 389 -27.06 10.87 -1.64
N GLN A 390 -26.41 10.19 -2.58
CA GLN A 390 -26.70 10.33 -4.01
C GLN A 390 -28.09 9.80 -4.36
N THR A 391 -28.46 8.61 -3.87
CA THR A 391 -29.79 8.02 -4.08
C THR A 391 -30.88 8.96 -3.56
N ARG A 392 -30.68 9.59 -2.40
CA ARG A 392 -31.62 10.60 -1.88
C ARG A 392 -31.73 11.86 -2.74
N LYS A 393 -30.61 12.34 -3.32
CA LYS A 393 -30.62 13.46 -4.29
C LYS A 393 -31.42 13.08 -5.55
N GLN A 394 -31.22 11.86 -6.06
CA GLN A 394 -31.93 11.35 -7.24
C GLN A 394 -33.44 11.25 -6.99
N THR A 395 -33.88 10.65 -5.88
CA THR A 395 -35.31 10.52 -5.54
C THR A 395 -36.03 11.86 -5.43
N ARG A 396 -35.35 12.91 -4.94
CA ARG A 396 -35.94 14.27 -4.87
C ARG A 396 -36.13 14.89 -6.25
N THR A 397 -35.14 14.73 -7.13
CA THR A 397 -35.11 15.37 -8.45
C THR A 397 -36.01 14.66 -9.46
N GLN A 398 -36.23 13.35 -9.28
CA GLN A 398 -37.06 12.53 -10.16
C GLN A 398 -38.55 12.93 -10.20
N THR A 399 -39.00 13.78 -9.26
CA THR A 399 -40.37 14.32 -9.28
C THR A 399 -40.60 15.40 -10.35
N GLN A 400 -39.57 15.87 -11.08
CA GLN A 400 -39.73 17.01 -12.00
C GLN A 400 -39.34 16.79 -13.47
N THR A 401 -38.48 15.84 -13.84
CA THR A 401 -38.15 15.59 -15.27
C THR A 401 -37.69 14.16 -15.51
N THR A 402 -38.34 13.48 -16.46
CA THR A 402 -37.99 12.15 -16.95
C THR A 402 -36.78 12.24 -17.88
N GLY A 403 -35.60 11.75 -17.50
CA GLY A 403 -34.54 11.59 -18.50
C GLY A 403 -33.19 11.13 -18.00
N ASP A 404 -32.58 11.84 -17.04
CA ASP A 404 -31.15 11.68 -16.78
C ASP A 404 -30.87 11.52 -15.28
N ARG A 405 -30.31 10.36 -14.90
CA ARG A 405 -29.81 10.15 -13.54
C ARG A 405 -28.42 10.77 -13.49
N GLY A 406 -28.30 11.94 -12.86
CA GLY A 406 -26.98 12.55 -12.62
C GLY A 406 -26.04 11.59 -11.89
N SER A 407 -24.80 11.50 -12.38
CA SER A 407 -23.73 10.70 -11.81
C SER A 407 -23.26 11.31 -10.49
N ILE A 408 -22.75 10.48 -9.57
CA ILE A 408 -22.11 11.00 -8.36
C ILE A 408 -20.85 11.82 -8.69
N TRP A 409 -20.21 11.53 -9.83
CA TRP A 409 -19.00 12.20 -10.30
C TRP A 409 -19.26 13.57 -10.95
N ASP A 410 -20.51 13.99 -11.10
CA ASP A 410 -20.86 15.35 -11.55
C ASP A 410 -20.61 16.41 -10.46
N ASP A 411 -20.53 16.01 -9.18
CA ASP A 411 -20.29 16.88 -8.03
C ASP A 411 -19.18 16.30 -7.15
N LEU A 412 -17.92 16.57 -7.50
CA LEU A 412 -16.73 16.10 -6.80
C LEU A 412 -16.58 16.64 -5.36
N THR A 413 -17.55 17.42 -4.86
CA THR A 413 -17.53 17.87 -3.45
C THR A 413 -17.60 16.68 -2.49
N PHE A 414 -18.24 15.56 -2.87
CA PHE A 414 -18.33 14.38 -2.00
C PHE A 414 -16.97 13.73 -1.70
N CYS A 415 -16.03 13.81 -2.64
CA CYS A 415 -14.69 13.25 -2.52
C CYS A 415 -13.64 14.25 -2.00
N MET A 416 -14.08 15.41 -1.50
CA MET A 416 -13.23 16.43 -0.90
C MET A 416 -13.79 16.86 0.47
N PRO A 417 -13.75 15.98 1.51
CA PRO A 417 -14.35 16.26 2.80
C PRO A 417 -13.67 17.43 3.54
N TRP A 418 -12.46 17.82 3.13
CA TRP A 418 -11.74 19.00 3.62
C TRP A 418 -12.30 20.33 3.08
N ILE A 419 -13.22 20.30 2.10
CA ILE A 419 -13.94 21.53 1.70
C ILE A 419 -14.81 21.96 2.88
N ASN A 420 -14.44 23.11 3.44
CA ASN A 420 -14.88 23.60 4.72
C ASN A 420 -16.41 23.71 4.81
N LYS A 421 -17.03 22.88 5.66
CA LYS A 421 -18.45 23.07 6.07
C LYS A 421 -18.61 24.15 7.15
N THR A 422 -17.54 24.86 7.51
CA THR A 422 -17.40 25.59 8.78
C THR A 422 -17.77 27.07 8.75
N HIS A 423 -18.21 27.66 7.63
CA HIS A 423 -18.71 29.04 7.61
C HIS A 423 -20.13 29.20 8.18
N HIS A 424 -20.43 28.50 9.27
CA HIS A 424 -21.74 28.51 9.91
C HIS A 424 -21.91 29.60 10.96
N GLU A 425 -20.88 30.39 11.28
CA GLU A 425 -20.97 31.15 12.52
C GLU A 425 -21.86 32.40 12.48
N TYR A 426 -21.97 33.26 11.44
CA TYR A 426 -22.78 34.51 11.61
C TYR A 426 -23.45 35.17 10.37
N GLY A 427 -23.78 34.47 9.27
CA GLY A 427 -24.45 35.10 8.11
C GLY A 427 -25.57 34.28 7.46
N GLU A 428 -26.72 34.89 7.17
CA GLU A 428 -27.90 34.23 6.56
C GLU A 428 -27.70 33.79 5.08
N ASP A 429 -26.57 34.13 4.44
CA ASP A 429 -26.35 33.96 2.98
C ASP A 429 -25.13 33.10 2.58
N HIS A 430 -24.54 32.30 3.48
CA HIS A 430 -23.34 31.52 3.13
C HIS A 430 -23.67 30.17 2.48
N ARG A 431 -23.52 30.12 1.15
CA ARG A 431 -23.44 28.89 0.36
C ARG A 431 -22.15 28.13 0.74
N PHE A 432 -22.25 26.80 0.89
CA PHE A 432 -21.07 25.93 1.05
C PHE A 432 -20.17 26.02 -0.19
N GLU A 433 -18.86 26.14 0.02
CA GLU A 433 -17.90 25.94 -1.06
C GLU A 433 -18.08 24.54 -1.65
N THR A 434 -17.99 24.46 -2.96
CA THR A 434 -18.09 23.23 -3.75
C THR A 434 -16.75 22.93 -4.42
N ALA A 435 -16.57 21.71 -4.92
CA ALA A 435 -15.41 21.37 -5.75
C ALA A 435 -15.23 22.35 -6.92
N LEU A 436 -16.34 22.77 -7.55
CA LEU A 436 -16.34 23.76 -8.63
C LEU A 436 -15.82 25.13 -8.18
N ASP A 437 -16.16 25.57 -6.95
CA ASP A 437 -15.65 26.84 -6.41
C ASP A 437 -14.13 26.82 -6.19
N LEU A 438 -13.54 25.62 -6.06
CA LEU A 438 -12.09 25.40 -5.99
C LEU A 438 -11.44 25.09 -7.35
N GLY A 439 -12.21 25.16 -8.44
CA GLY A 439 -11.74 24.83 -9.80
C GLY A 439 -11.48 23.34 -10.01
N VAL A 440 -12.20 22.47 -9.29
CA VAL A 440 -12.16 21.01 -9.46
C VAL A 440 -13.37 20.58 -10.27
N GLU A 441 -13.18 20.44 -11.59
CA GLU A 441 -14.24 20.13 -12.55
C GLU A 441 -14.17 18.67 -13.04
N THR A 442 -12.96 18.09 -13.05
CA THR A 442 -12.70 16.74 -13.57
C THR A 442 -12.08 15.82 -12.51
N ILE A 443 -12.10 14.51 -12.78
CA ILE A 443 -11.43 13.52 -11.93
C ILE A 443 -9.93 13.82 -11.83
N GLU A 444 -9.30 14.25 -12.92
CA GLU A 444 -7.91 14.68 -12.94
C GLU A 444 -7.66 15.91 -12.05
N ASP A 445 -8.57 16.89 -12.04
CA ASP A 445 -8.46 18.04 -11.13
C ASP A 445 -8.60 17.59 -9.67
N TRP A 446 -9.44 16.60 -9.39
CA TRP A 446 -9.59 16.03 -8.05
C TRP A 446 -8.31 15.34 -7.59
N LEU A 447 -7.65 14.54 -8.44
CA LEU A 447 -6.37 13.91 -8.11
C LEU A 447 -5.29 14.95 -7.78
N GLU A 448 -5.25 16.05 -8.54
CA GLU A 448 -4.37 17.17 -8.24
C GLU A 448 -4.73 17.84 -6.91
N ALA A 449 -6.02 18.05 -6.64
CA ALA A 449 -6.50 18.65 -5.39
C ALA A 449 -6.18 17.79 -4.16
N VAL A 450 -6.36 16.47 -4.26
CA VAL A 450 -6.00 15.48 -3.22
C VAL A 450 -4.51 15.58 -2.87
N ASN A 451 -3.63 15.59 -3.87
CA ASN A 451 -2.19 15.67 -3.63
C ASN A 451 -1.75 17.06 -3.16
N ARG A 452 -2.40 18.13 -3.64
CA ARG A 452 -2.16 19.49 -3.15
C ARG A 452 -2.52 19.60 -1.67
N PHE A 453 -3.66 19.04 -1.28
CA PHE A 453 -4.09 18.97 0.10
C PHE A 453 -3.04 18.24 0.97
N ALA A 454 -2.56 17.08 0.52
CA ALA A 454 -1.50 16.33 1.23
C ALA A 454 -0.23 17.17 1.43
N ARG A 455 0.31 17.78 0.37
CA ARG A 455 1.51 18.61 0.42
C ARG A 455 1.35 19.80 1.37
N GLN A 456 0.22 20.50 1.31
CA GLN A 456 -0.05 21.63 2.21
C GLN A 456 -0.06 21.21 3.68
N ASN A 457 -0.56 20.01 3.98
CA ASN A 457 -0.53 19.48 5.34
C ASN A 457 0.87 19.11 5.79
N VAL A 458 1.68 18.47 4.93
CA VAL A 458 3.08 18.18 5.25
C VAL A 458 3.85 19.48 5.47
N GLU A 459 3.73 20.47 4.58
CA GLU A 459 4.36 21.79 4.77
C GLU A 459 3.90 22.50 6.04
N ALA A 460 2.63 22.37 6.41
CA ALA A 460 2.10 22.94 7.65
C ALA A 460 2.69 22.24 8.89
N TRP A 461 2.83 20.92 8.82
CA TRP A 461 3.50 20.12 9.85
C TRP A 461 4.98 20.50 9.98
N GLU A 462 5.73 20.61 8.89
CA GLU A 462 7.14 21.05 8.89
C GLU A 462 7.32 22.41 9.56
N LYS A 463 6.44 23.37 9.22
CA LYS A 463 6.44 24.71 9.84
C LYS A 463 6.15 24.66 11.33
N ASP A 464 5.27 23.76 11.77
CA ASP A 464 4.97 23.57 13.19
C ASP A 464 6.16 22.99 13.94
N ILE A 465 6.86 22.00 13.38
CA ILE A 465 8.08 21.46 13.98
C ILE A 465 9.20 22.50 14.04
N ALA A 466 9.44 23.27 12.97
CA ALA A 466 10.44 24.34 12.97
C ALA A 466 10.14 25.44 14.02
N ARG A 467 8.85 25.72 14.25
CA ARG A 467 8.41 26.62 15.34
C ARG A 467 8.74 26.02 16.71
N LEU A 468 8.45 24.74 16.93
CA LEU A 468 8.79 24.04 18.18
C LEU A 468 10.30 24.06 18.44
N GLU A 469 11.14 23.83 17.41
CA GLU A 469 12.60 23.90 17.52
C GLU A 469 13.06 25.29 17.95
N SER A 470 12.47 26.33 17.35
CA SER A 470 12.76 27.73 17.68
C SER A 470 12.35 28.09 19.13
N GLU A 471 11.18 27.63 19.57
CA GLU A 471 10.70 27.85 20.94
C GLU A 471 11.55 27.11 21.99
N HIS A 472 11.99 25.89 21.68
CA HIS A 472 12.86 25.10 22.55
C HIS A 472 14.24 25.77 22.72
N GLY A 473 14.83 26.29 21.64
CA GLY A 473 16.09 27.05 21.71
C GLY A 473 16.00 28.32 22.56
N ILE A 474 14.87 29.03 22.53
CA ILE A 474 14.65 30.23 23.37
C ILE A 474 14.53 29.86 24.86
N GLN A 475 13.87 28.75 25.19
CA GLN A 475 13.73 28.28 26.58
C GLN A 475 15.08 27.96 27.21
N ASN A 476 15.98 27.30 26.46
CA ASN A 476 17.32 26.98 26.93
C ASN A 476 18.14 28.24 27.23
N ASN A 477 18.02 29.28 26.39
CA ASN A 477 18.71 30.56 26.62
C ASN A 477 18.15 31.37 27.82
N ASN A 478 16.86 31.23 28.13
CA ASN A 478 16.19 32.03 29.17
C ASN A 478 16.26 31.42 30.59
N ASN A 479 16.75 30.19 30.75
CA ASN A 479 16.81 29.51 32.06
C ASN A 479 17.69 30.23 33.10
N ASN A 480 18.46 31.24 32.70
CA ASN A 480 19.26 32.07 33.61
C ASN A 480 18.47 33.14 34.38
N ASN A 481 17.20 33.42 34.05
CA ASN A 481 16.39 34.47 34.70
C ASN A 481 15.10 33.89 35.35
N ASN A 482 15.10 33.77 36.68
CA ASN A 482 14.15 32.91 37.42
C ASN A 482 12.79 33.55 37.79
N THR A 483 12.55 34.85 37.57
CA THR A 483 11.38 35.57 38.14
C THR A 483 10.13 35.65 37.26
N ASP A 484 10.18 35.41 35.94
CA ASP A 484 9.04 35.61 35.03
C ASP A 484 8.42 34.31 34.44
N LYS A 485 8.86 33.13 34.90
CA LYS A 485 8.52 31.83 34.27
C LYS A 485 7.01 31.46 34.29
N VAL A 486 6.27 31.83 35.33
CA VAL A 486 4.89 31.29 35.53
C VAL A 486 3.88 31.88 34.54
N HIS A 487 3.96 33.17 34.21
CA HIS A 487 3.01 33.80 33.28
C HIS A 487 3.31 33.52 31.81
N GLN A 488 4.58 33.27 31.45
CA GLN A 488 4.93 32.86 30.09
C GLN A 488 4.40 31.45 29.75
N ASP A 489 4.39 30.53 30.72
CA ASP A 489 4.00 29.14 30.50
C ASP A 489 2.50 29.00 30.12
N GLU A 490 1.58 29.75 30.75
CA GLU A 490 0.16 29.73 30.35
C GLU A 490 -0.06 30.30 28.94
N THR A 491 0.66 31.37 28.59
CA THR A 491 0.52 32.01 27.28
C THR A 491 1.08 31.12 26.17
N LEU A 492 2.17 30.40 26.44
CA LEU A 492 2.75 29.40 25.53
C LEU A 492 1.84 28.19 25.38
N LYS A 493 1.22 27.69 26.47
CA LYS A 493 0.22 26.62 26.42
C LYS A 493 -0.99 26.99 25.55
N GLU A 494 -1.48 28.23 25.64
CA GLU A 494 -2.61 28.70 24.83
C GLU A 494 -2.24 28.85 23.34
N LYS A 495 -1.04 29.37 23.03
CA LYS A 495 -0.52 29.45 21.66
C LYS A 495 -0.27 28.07 21.06
N SER A 496 0.28 27.15 21.86
CA SER A 496 0.54 25.77 21.47
C SER A 496 -0.75 25.07 21.02
N LYS A 497 -1.85 25.18 21.78
CA LYS A 497 -3.18 24.64 21.40
C LYS A 497 -3.60 25.02 19.98
N ASN A 498 -3.41 26.28 19.58
CA ASN A 498 -3.83 26.77 18.26
C ASN A 498 -2.82 26.49 17.14
N SER A 499 -1.63 25.98 17.47
CA SER A 499 -0.55 25.70 16.52
C SER A 499 -0.40 24.23 16.18
N ILE A 500 -0.77 23.34 17.11
CA ILE A 500 -0.66 21.89 16.94
C ILE A 500 -1.44 21.50 15.68
N TRP A 501 -0.73 21.00 14.68
CA TRP A 501 -1.31 20.48 13.44
C TRP A 501 -2.48 19.52 13.68
N ALA A 502 -2.36 18.57 14.62
CA ALA A 502 -3.51 17.73 15.01
C ALA A 502 -4.73 18.56 15.45
N TYR A 503 -4.54 19.68 16.15
CA TYR A 503 -5.63 20.56 16.61
C TYR A 503 -6.21 21.45 15.49
N ARG A 504 -5.35 22.05 14.65
CA ARG A 504 -5.75 22.84 13.48
C ARG A 504 -6.51 22.01 12.46
N SER A 505 -6.05 20.80 12.24
CA SER A 505 -6.74 19.80 11.44
C SER A 505 -7.89 19.21 12.25
N GLY A 506 -8.86 19.99 12.74
CA GLY A 506 -10.20 19.48 13.08
C GLY A 506 -10.42 18.77 14.42
N TYR A 507 -9.51 18.86 15.40
CA TYR A 507 -9.81 18.41 16.78
C TYR A 507 -10.31 19.55 17.70
N GLY A 508 -10.43 20.77 17.17
CA GLY A 508 -10.88 21.95 17.91
C GLY A 508 -12.36 21.92 18.29
N ASN A 509 -12.65 22.42 19.49
CA ASN A 509 -14.01 22.70 19.96
C ASN A 509 -14.59 23.89 19.22
N GLY A 510 -15.27 23.67 18.11
CA GLY A 510 -16.40 24.56 17.86
C GLY A 510 -17.43 24.38 18.98
N PRO A 511 -18.21 25.43 19.31
CA PRO A 511 -19.22 25.38 20.35
C PRO A 511 -20.12 24.15 20.15
N SER A 512 -20.40 23.46 21.26
CA SER A 512 -20.94 22.10 21.42
C SER A 512 -22.31 21.80 20.77
N TYR A 513 -22.80 22.65 19.87
CA TYR A 513 -24.13 22.55 19.29
C TYR A 513 -24.16 22.24 17.77
N SER A 514 -23.05 22.39 17.03
CA SER A 514 -23.04 22.09 15.57
C SER A 514 -22.44 20.75 15.17
N GLY A 515 -21.82 20.00 16.08
CA GLY A 515 -21.64 18.55 15.96
C GLY A 515 -20.91 18.02 14.72
N VAL A 516 -19.92 18.72 14.14
CA VAL A 516 -18.97 18.13 13.17
C VAL A 516 -17.64 18.89 13.20
N TYR A 517 -16.61 18.31 13.81
CA TYR A 517 -15.20 18.67 13.56
C TYR A 517 -14.39 17.38 13.52
N TYR A 518 -13.93 17.04 12.32
CA TYR A 518 -13.18 15.81 12.00
C TYR A 518 -11.91 16.23 11.25
N SER A 519 -10.79 15.57 11.53
CA SER A 519 -9.46 16.00 11.09
C SER A 519 -9.19 15.64 9.64
N ASP A 520 -8.68 16.57 8.84
CA ASP A 520 -8.69 16.35 7.40
C ASP A 520 -7.59 15.40 6.85
N LEU A 521 -6.58 15.00 7.64
CA LEU A 521 -5.54 14.06 7.15
C LEU A 521 -5.27 12.86 8.08
N ILE A 522 -5.15 13.05 9.41
CA ILE A 522 -4.91 11.93 10.37
C ILE A 522 -6.11 10.98 10.42
N GLN A 523 -7.32 11.52 10.47
CA GLN A 523 -8.52 10.70 10.49
C GLN A 523 -8.69 9.91 9.18
N TYR A 524 -8.24 10.43 8.05
CA TYR A 524 -8.32 9.69 6.78
C TYR A 524 -7.60 8.33 6.87
N GLY A 525 -6.62 8.16 7.75
CA GLY A 525 -5.95 6.87 7.96
C GLY A 525 -6.46 6.00 9.12
N MET A 526 -7.25 6.53 10.05
CA MET A 526 -7.73 5.73 11.18
C MET A 526 -9.19 5.38 10.92
N GLY A 527 -9.43 4.17 10.39
CA GLY A 527 -10.75 3.70 9.93
C GLY A 527 -11.91 3.87 10.91
N MET A 528 -11.65 4.24 12.17
CA MET A 528 -12.65 4.67 13.15
C MET A 528 -12.27 6.02 13.77
N ILE A 529 -13.22 6.95 13.82
CA ILE A 529 -13.13 8.15 14.66
C ILE A 529 -13.48 7.80 16.11
N PRO A 530 -13.06 8.63 17.08
CA PRO A 530 -13.65 8.65 18.41
C PRO A 530 -15.18 8.53 18.33
N GLY A 531 -15.73 7.43 18.85
CA GLY A 531 -17.17 7.11 18.81
C GLY A 531 -17.60 5.87 18.07
N GLY A 532 -16.64 5.13 17.51
CA GLY A 532 -16.94 3.90 16.77
C GLY A 532 -17.61 4.15 15.40
N LYS A 533 -17.64 5.40 14.93
CA LYS A 533 -18.05 5.70 13.56
C LYS A 533 -16.86 5.51 12.63
N LYS A 534 -17.11 5.06 11.40
CA LYS A 534 -16.07 5.02 10.38
C LYS A 534 -15.64 6.42 9.99
N ASN A 535 -14.37 6.54 9.69
CA ASN A 535 -13.80 7.77 9.22
C ASN A 535 -14.22 8.07 7.78
N PRO A 536 -14.64 9.30 7.43
CA PRO A 536 -14.79 9.68 6.03
C PRO A 536 -13.41 9.77 5.37
N THR A 537 -12.91 8.66 4.82
CA THR A 537 -11.62 8.62 4.13
C THR A 537 -11.83 8.76 2.61
N VAL A 538 -10.96 9.52 1.95
CA VAL A 538 -11.06 9.74 0.48
C VAL A 538 -10.33 8.70 -0.33
N VAL A 539 -9.19 8.20 0.17
CA VAL A 539 -8.34 7.23 -0.51
C VAL A 539 -8.03 5.99 0.33
N TYR A 540 -8.62 5.85 1.52
CA TYR A 540 -8.37 4.74 2.44
C TYR A 540 -9.63 3.92 2.69
N ASN A 541 -10.55 3.97 1.75
CA ASN A 541 -11.74 3.15 1.79
C ASN A 541 -11.41 1.77 1.20
N SER A 542 -12.40 0.90 1.19
CA SER A 542 -12.32 -0.44 0.62
C SER A 542 -13.14 -0.50 -0.67
N PHE A 543 -12.61 -1.17 -1.70
CA PHE A 543 -13.39 -1.52 -2.90
C PHE A 543 -14.53 -2.51 -2.61
N THR A 544 -14.42 -3.24 -1.50
CA THR A 544 -15.34 -4.33 -1.11
C THR A 544 -15.81 -4.17 0.34
N PRO A 545 -16.43 -3.04 0.73
CA PRO A 545 -16.78 -2.79 2.13
C PRO A 545 -17.90 -3.73 2.60
N GLU A 546 -18.71 -4.24 1.68
CA GLU A 546 -19.80 -5.20 1.90
C GLU A 546 -19.49 -6.59 1.27
N GLY A 547 -18.21 -6.86 0.97
CA GLY A 547 -17.76 -8.04 0.19
C GLY A 547 -17.46 -7.70 -1.27
N MET A 548 -16.87 -8.63 -2.02
CA MET A 548 -16.70 -8.50 -3.48
C MET A 548 -18.09 -8.46 -4.12
N PRO A 549 -18.43 -7.44 -4.93
CA PRO A 549 -19.63 -7.49 -5.76
C PRO A 549 -19.63 -8.79 -6.59
N THR A 550 -20.75 -9.50 -6.59
CA THR A 550 -20.93 -10.71 -7.42
C THR A 550 -20.70 -10.41 -8.90
N PHE A 551 -21.09 -9.21 -9.33
CA PHE A 551 -20.89 -8.74 -10.70
C PHE A 551 -20.53 -7.24 -10.72
N PHE A 552 -19.47 -6.88 -11.44
CA PHE A 552 -19.19 -5.51 -11.89
C PHE A 552 -19.68 -5.25 -13.33
N LEU A 553 -20.06 -6.32 -14.03
CA LEU A 553 -20.60 -6.24 -15.36
C LEU A 553 -22.09 -6.58 -15.26
N PRO A 554 -23.00 -5.79 -15.85
CA PRO A 554 -24.37 -6.23 -15.99
C PRO A 554 -24.34 -7.58 -16.73
N PRO A 555 -25.22 -8.53 -16.38
CA PRO A 555 -25.45 -9.69 -17.22
C PRO A 555 -25.60 -9.15 -18.64
N LYS A 556 -24.84 -9.70 -19.62
CA LYS A 556 -25.03 -9.33 -21.02
C LYS A 556 -26.54 -9.37 -21.21
N GLU A 557 -27.14 -8.24 -21.58
CA GLU A 557 -28.50 -8.22 -22.07
C GLU A 557 -28.48 -9.20 -23.23
N CYS A 558 -28.78 -10.46 -22.94
CA CYS A 558 -29.21 -11.39 -23.94
C CYS A 558 -30.40 -10.65 -24.50
N LYS A 559 -30.19 -10.03 -25.65
CA LYS A 559 -31.23 -9.67 -26.59
C LYS A 559 -31.89 -11.00 -26.94
N ALA A 560 -32.65 -11.54 -25.98
CA ALA A 560 -33.70 -12.48 -26.26
C ALA A 560 -34.54 -11.71 -27.25
N GLU A 561 -34.44 -12.12 -28.50
CA GLU A 561 -35.21 -11.60 -29.60
C GLU A 561 -36.64 -11.45 -29.09
N GLU A 562 -37.12 -10.21 -29.00
CA GLU A 562 -38.49 -9.81 -28.63
C GLU A 562 -39.53 -10.29 -29.67
N GLU A 563 -39.19 -11.33 -30.45
CA GLU A 563 -40.04 -11.95 -31.44
C GLU A 563 -40.60 -13.25 -30.86
N GLN A 564 -41.78 -13.16 -30.21
CA GLN A 564 -42.86 -14.19 -30.14
C GLN A 564 -43.62 -14.30 -28.80
N GLU A 565 -43.67 -13.26 -27.97
CA GLU A 565 -44.61 -13.23 -26.82
C GLU A 565 -45.91 -12.44 -27.09
N GLU A 566 -46.46 -12.56 -28.30
CA GLU A 566 -47.88 -12.29 -28.55
C GLU A 566 -48.61 -13.63 -28.76
N GLN A 567 -49.54 -13.94 -27.85
CA GLN A 567 -50.59 -14.98 -27.90
C GLN A 567 -50.43 -16.15 -26.92
N PHE A 568 -50.58 -15.92 -25.61
CA PHE A 568 -51.29 -16.89 -24.76
C PHE A 568 -51.90 -16.20 -23.52
N THR A 569 -52.95 -15.39 -23.75
CA THR A 569 -53.85 -14.97 -22.67
C THR A 569 -54.85 -16.09 -22.40
N THR A 570 -54.62 -16.91 -21.37
CA THR A 570 -55.69 -17.73 -20.77
C THR A 570 -55.82 -17.42 -19.29
N ASN A 571 -57.00 -16.90 -18.97
CA ASN A 571 -57.52 -16.64 -17.63
C ASN A 571 -57.44 -17.90 -16.75
N THR A 572 -56.74 -17.82 -15.62
CA THR A 572 -57.09 -18.59 -14.42
C THR A 572 -56.87 -17.72 -13.19
N SER A 573 -58.00 -17.36 -12.57
CA SER A 573 -58.07 -16.81 -11.23
C SER A 573 -57.76 -17.90 -10.19
N ASP A 574 -57.32 -17.45 -9.02
CA ASP A 574 -57.38 -18.15 -7.74
C ASP A 574 -56.40 -19.31 -7.51
N LYS A 575 -55.16 -18.97 -7.10
CA LYS A 575 -54.46 -19.71 -6.03
C LYS A 575 -53.61 -18.78 -5.17
N GLU A 576 -54.07 -18.60 -3.94
CA GLU A 576 -53.35 -17.99 -2.83
C GLU A 576 -52.19 -18.88 -2.36
N ASN A 577 -51.10 -18.23 -1.93
CA ASN A 577 -50.10 -18.70 -0.96
C ASN A 577 -49.24 -19.93 -1.32
N GLY A 578 -48.32 -19.73 -2.26
CA GLY A 578 -47.02 -20.40 -2.27
C GLY A 578 -45.94 -19.32 -2.42
N GLY A 579 -45.18 -19.04 -1.35
CA GLY A 579 -44.06 -18.10 -1.42
C GLY A 579 -43.00 -18.69 -2.33
N ASP A 580 -42.88 -18.14 -3.53
CA ASP A 580 -41.93 -18.58 -4.55
C ASP A 580 -40.48 -18.32 -4.07
N PRO A 581 -39.70 -19.36 -3.73
CA PRO A 581 -38.30 -19.19 -3.34
C PRO A 581 -37.39 -18.80 -4.52
N ASN A 582 -37.89 -18.78 -5.76
CA ASN A 582 -37.17 -18.25 -6.92
C ASN A 582 -37.32 -16.74 -7.11
N LYS A 583 -37.97 -16.04 -6.17
CA LYS A 583 -37.95 -14.57 -6.12
C LYS A 583 -36.65 -14.02 -5.52
N TYR A 584 -35.50 -14.55 -5.95
CA TYR A 584 -34.26 -13.78 -5.88
C TYR A 584 -34.40 -12.67 -6.91
N SER A 585 -34.90 -11.54 -6.38
CA SER A 585 -35.11 -10.26 -7.01
C SER A 585 -33.97 -9.90 -7.96
N ASN A 586 -34.33 -9.48 -9.18
CA ASN A 586 -33.50 -8.75 -10.16
C ASN A 586 -32.11 -8.41 -9.64
N ASP A 587 -31.10 -9.06 -10.22
CA ASP A 587 -29.67 -8.80 -10.09
C ASP A 587 -29.34 -7.34 -10.44
N SER A 588 -29.72 -6.39 -9.58
CA SER A 588 -29.34 -5.00 -9.73
C SER A 588 -27.85 -4.91 -9.44
N GLU A 589 -27.09 -4.55 -10.46
CA GLU A 589 -25.68 -4.22 -10.36
C GLU A 589 -25.41 -3.35 -9.12
N SER A 590 -24.35 -3.67 -8.38
CA SER A 590 -24.00 -2.92 -7.17
C SER A 590 -23.77 -1.45 -7.51
N ASP A 591 -24.36 -0.54 -6.71
CA ASP A 591 -24.14 0.91 -6.81
C ASP A 591 -22.63 1.27 -6.85
N VAL A 592 -21.81 0.55 -6.08
CA VAL A 592 -20.34 0.75 -6.08
C VAL A 592 -19.72 0.35 -7.41
N ALA A 593 -20.20 -0.74 -8.03
CA ALA A 593 -19.73 -1.18 -9.34
C ALA A 593 -20.09 -0.17 -10.43
N ILE A 594 -21.34 0.32 -10.43
CA ILE A 594 -21.80 1.37 -11.36
C ILE A 594 -20.93 2.61 -11.24
N CYS A 595 -20.74 3.13 -10.03
CA CYS A 595 -19.91 4.33 -9.83
C CYS A 595 -18.43 4.10 -10.15
N THR A 596 -17.91 2.90 -9.92
CA THR A 596 -16.52 2.57 -10.30
C THR A 596 -16.37 2.52 -11.82
N ARG A 597 -17.34 1.97 -12.55
CA ARG A 597 -17.35 2.02 -14.02
C ARG A 597 -17.44 3.44 -14.54
N GLU A 598 -18.37 4.25 -14.01
CA GLU A 598 -18.50 5.66 -14.38
C GLU A 598 -17.19 6.44 -14.13
N PHE A 599 -16.44 6.10 -13.07
CA PHE A 599 -15.12 6.69 -12.81
C PHE A 599 -14.14 6.38 -13.96
N PHE A 600 -14.08 5.15 -14.44
CA PHE A 600 -13.24 4.79 -15.59
C PHE A 600 -13.71 5.46 -16.88
N GLU A 601 -15.02 5.52 -17.14
CA GLU A 601 -15.58 6.16 -18.34
C GLU A 601 -15.30 7.66 -18.41
N ARG A 602 -15.27 8.32 -17.25
CA ARG A 602 -15.07 9.77 -17.12
C ARG A 602 -13.63 10.19 -16.96
N SER A 603 -12.74 9.26 -16.63
CA SER A 603 -11.31 9.51 -16.49
C SER A 603 -10.54 8.93 -17.67
N SER A 604 -9.25 9.24 -17.72
CA SER A 604 -8.33 8.59 -18.67
C SER A 604 -7.73 7.28 -18.15
N MET A 605 -8.28 6.72 -17.06
CA MET A 605 -7.74 5.53 -16.40
C MET A 605 -8.27 4.25 -17.02
N ARG A 606 -7.50 3.17 -16.88
CA ARG A 606 -7.88 1.78 -17.22
C ARG A 606 -7.45 0.78 -16.17
N LEU A 607 -6.59 1.18 -15.23
CA LEU A 607 -6.12 0.32 -14.16
C LEU A 607 -6.06 1.10 -12.85
N ILE A 608 -6.58 0.53 -11.77
CA ILE A 608 -6.36 1.01 -10.40
C ILE A 608 -5.57 -0.05 -9.63
N LEU A 609 -4.48 0.33 -8.98
CA LEU A 609 -3.69 -0.52 -8.09
C LEU A 609 -3.83 -0.02 -6.64
N SER A 610 -4.07 -0.96 -5.72
CA SER A 610 -4.42 -0.71 -4.31
C SER A 610 -3.68 -1.61 -3.32
N GLY A 611 -3.54 -1.21 -2.06
CA GLY A 611 -2.80 -1.91 -0.99
C GLY A 611 -3.48 -2.02 0.38
N HIS A 612 -4.59 -1.34 0.68
CA HIS A 612 -5.10 -1.23 2.05
C HIS A 612 -5.72 -2.51 2.66
N LYS A 613 -6.15 -3.46 1.82
CA LYS A 613 -6.97 -4.59 2.25
C LYS A 613 -6.33 -5.92 1.88
N PRO A 614 -5.92 -6.75 2.86
CA PRO A 614 -5.16 -7.95 2.58
C PRO A 614 -5.94 -8.95 1.75
N GLN A 615 -5.30 -9.43 0.70
CA GLN A 615 -5.79 -10.42 -0.24
C GLN A 615 -4.82 -11.61 -0.29
N GLY A 616 -4.63 -12.30 0.84
CA GLY A 616 -3.98 -13.61 0.85
C GLY A 616 -2.57 -13.63 0.27
N ASP A 617 -2.30 -14.62 -0.59
CA ASP A 617 -0.95 -14.87 -1.14
C ASP A 617 -0.67 -14.14 -2.46
N MET A 618 -1.68 -13.56 -3.10
CA MET A 618 -1.53 -12.93 -4.41
C MET A 618 -2.44 -11.73 -4.61
N PRO A 619 -2.06 -10.80 -5.50
CA PRO A 619 -2.90 -9.68 -5.89
C PRO A 619 -4.25 -10.16 -6.41
N SER A 620 -5.30 -9.45 -6.02
CA SER A 620 -6.67 -9.73 -6.37
C SER A 620 -7.11 -8.87 -7.55
N PRO A 621 -7.13 -9.38 -8.80
CA PRO A 621 -7.71 -8.65 -9.91
C PRO A 621 -9.23 -8.65 -9.82
N ILE A 622 -9.81 -7.49 -10.10
CA ILE A 622 -11.24 -7.22 -10.16
C ILE A 622 -11.50 -6.59 -11.52
N ARG A 623 -12.30 -7.27 -12.35
CA ARG A 623 -12.66 -6.78 -13.66
C ARG A 623 -13.86 -5.85 -13.53
N VAL A 624 -13.71 -4.58 -13.91
CA VAL A 624 -14.80 -3.59 -13.85
C VAL A 624 -15.57 -3.55 -15.16
N ASP A 625 -14.86 -3.46 -16.28
CA ASP A 625 -15.44 -3.59 -17.61
C ASP A 625 -14.56 -4.46 -18.51
N ARG A 626 -14.75 -4.40 -19.84
CA ARG A 626 -13.92 -5.16 -20.78
C ARG A 626 -12.45 -4.84 -20.64
N SER A 627 -12.12 -3.56 -20.47
CA SER A 627 -10.77 -3.04 -20.50
C SER A 627 -10.26 -2.36 -19.22
N SER A 628 -11.12 -2.25 -18.21
CA SER A 628 -10.81 -1.59 -16.94
C SER A 628 -10.71 -2.58 -15.79
N TRP A 629 -9.66 -2.43 -14.98
CA TRP A 629 -9.33 -3.35 -13.89
C TRP A 629 -9.00 -2.61 -12.59
N VAL A 630 -9.33 -3.22 -11.45
CA VAL A 630 -8.79 -2.87 -10.14
C VAL A 630 -7.96 -4.06 -9.65
N ILE A 631 -6.78 -3.83 -9.09
CA ILE A 631 -5.99 -4.89 -8.44
C ILE A 631 -5.68 -4.47 -7.01
N CYS A 632 -6.18 -5.24 -6.05
CA CYS A 632 -5.79 -5.13 -4.65
C CYS A 632 -4.54 -5.99 -4.42
N ALA A 633 -3.38 -5.37 -4.26
CA ALA A 633 -2.07 -6.04 -4.19
C ALA A 633 -1.56 -6.27 -2.76
N ASP A 634 -2.36 -5.94 -1.74
CA ASP A 634 -2.02 -6.22 -0.36
C ASP A 634 -1.91 -7.74 -0.14
N THR A 635 -0.74 -8.17 0.32
CA THR A 635 -0.43 -9.56 0.64
C THR A 635 0.09 -9.70 2.07
N SER A 636 -0.21 -8.73 2.94
CA SER A 636 0.32 -8.66 4.32
C SER A 636 -0.01 -9.89 5.18
N TYR A 637 -1.03 -10.67 4.82
CA TYR A 637 -1.49 -11.85 5.58
C TYR A 637 -1.19 -13.19 4.88
N SER A 638 -0.28 -13.24 3.91
CA SER A 638 0.00 -14.49 3.18
C SER A 638 0.43 -15.67 4.08
N GLY A 639 1.12 -15.39 5.20
CA GLY A 639 1.56 -16.42 6.17
C GLY A 639 0.41 -17.04 6.97
N ASP A 640 -0.78 -16.44 6.92
CA ASP A 640 -2.02 -16.93 7.56
C ASP A 640 -3.02 -17.54 6.58
N THR A 641 -2.72 -17.53 5.28
CA THR A 641 -3.60 -18.07 4.24
C THR A 641 -3.92 -19.54 4.49
N LYS A 642 -5.21 -19.87 4.49
CA LYS A 642 -5.71 -21.23 4.67
C LYS A 642 -5.87 -21.89 3.31
N TRP A 643 -5.28 -23.07 3.13
CA TRP A 643 -5.43 -23.83 1.90
C TRP A 643 -6.65 -24.74 1.99
N PHE A 644 -7.62 -24.51 1.12
CA PHE A 644 -8.81 -25.37 0.99
C PHE A 644 -8.55 -26.52 0.02
N HIS A 645 -9.06 -27.69 0.36
CA HIS A 645 -8.98 -28.90 -0.45
C HIS A 645 -10.39 -29.42 -0.66
N ASP A 646 -10.87 -29.44 -1.91
CA ASP A 646 -12.22 -29.93 -2.22
C ASP A 646 -12.27 -31.47 -2.15
N GLU A 647 -12.91 -31.98 -1.09
CA GLU A 647 -13.06 -33.42 -0.87
C GLU A 647 -14.09 -34.06 -1.83
N ARG A 648 -14.92 -33.27 -2.53
CA ARG A 648 -15.99 -33.80 -3.42
C ARG A 648 -15.44 -34.64 -4.57
N ASN A 649 -14.25 -34.32 -5.07
CA ASN A 649 -13.57 -35.08 -6.13
C ASN A 649 -13.12 -36.50 -5.68
N SER A 650 -13.24 -36.86 -4.40
CA SER A 650 -12.76 -38.15 -3.87
C SER A 650 -13.80 -39.28 -3.84
N THR A 651 -15.04 -39.05 -4.28
CA THR A 651 -16.18 -39.94 -3.97
C THR A 651 -16.52 -41.02 -5.00
N ASN A 652 -15.66 -41.34 -5.98
CA ASN A 652 -15.97 -42.39 -6.97
C ASN A 652 -15.66 -43.82 -6.48
N ILE A 653 -16.63 -44.41 -5.76
CA ILE A 653 -16.61 -45.58 -4.83
C ILE A 653 -15.90 -46.86 -5.33
N GLU A 654 -15.83 -47.17 -6.63
CA GLU A 654 -15.40 -48.52 -7.06
C GLU A 654 -13.90 -48.70 -7.35
N ASN A 655 -13.13 -47.62 -7.48
CA ASN A 655 -11.65 -47.68 -7.50
C ASN A 655 -11.01 -47.25 -6.16
N VAL A 656 -11.85 -46.97 -5.15
CA VAL A 656 -11.52 -46.17 -3.97
C VAL A 656 -10.45 -46.76 -3.10
N GLU A 657 -10.39 -48.05 -2.78
CA GLU A 657 -9.48 -48.48 -1.71
C GLU A 657 -8.00 -48.57 -2.12
N ARG A 658 -7.74 -48.96 -3.38
CA ARG A 658 -6.36 -49.11 -3.89
C ARG A 658 -5.79 -47.78 -4.38
N ARG A 659 -6.63 -46.94 -4.99
CA ARG A 659 -6.29 -45.54 -5.21
C ARG A 659 -6.22 -44.79 -3.90
N LYS A 660 -7.14 -44.96 -2.94
CA LYS A 660 -7.07 -44.36 -1.59
C LYS A 660 -5.72 -44.56 -0.95
N ARG A 661 -5.14 -45.77 -0.89
CA ARG A 661 -3.84 -45.85 -0.20
C ARG A 661 -2.71 -45.11 -0.92
N GLN A 662 -2.69 -45.13 -2.26
CA GLN A 662 -1.64 -44.44 -3.02
C GLN A 662 -1.90 -42.94 -3.15
N GLU A 663 -3.16 -42.55 -3.20
CA GLU A 663 -3.65 -41.17 -3.28
C GLU A 663 -3.67 -40.57 -1.88
N GLU A 664 -4.17 -41.18 -0.81
CA GLU A 664 -3.99 -40.73 0.58
C GLU A 664 -2.51 -40.56 0.92
N GLU A 665 -1.63 -41.50 0.55
CA GLU A 665 -0.18 -41.31 0.79
C GLU A 665 0.43 -40.20 -0.10
N GLN A 666 -0.12 -39.94 -1.29
CA GLN A 666 0.28 -38.80 -2.14
C GLN A 666 -0.44 -37.49 -1.78
N GLN A 667 -1.61 -37.55 -1.17
CA GLN A 667 -2.54 -36.47 -0.86
C GLN A 667 -2.24 -35.95 0.53
N GLU A 668 -1.81 -36.80 1.45
CA GLU A 668 -1.11 -36.40 2.67
C GLU A 668 0.27 -35.78 2.33
N LYS A 669 0.91 -36.20 1.23
CA LYS A 669 2.09 -35.51 0.65
C LYS A 669 1.74 -34.27 -0.19
N ARG A 670 0.50 -34.09 -0.64
CA ARG A 670 0.02 -32.97 -1.51
C ARG A 670 -0.96 -32.03 -0.81
N LYS A 671 -1.33 -32.27 0.45
CA LYS A 671 -2.10 -31.34 1.26
C LYS A 671 -1.20 -30.13 1.41
N ARG A 672 -1.33 -29.21 0.45
CA ARG A 672 -0.71 -27.90 0.49
C ARG A 672 -1.07 -27.34 1.84
N SER A 673 -0.06 -27.28 2.69
CA SER A 673 -0.13 -26.63 3.97
C SER A 673 0.57 -25.31 3.77
N ASN A 674 -0.02 -24.25 4.31
CA ASN A 674 0.74 -23.04 4.53
C ASN A 674 2.02 -23.44 5.28
N LEU A 675 3.19 -23.00 4.81
CA LEU A 675 4.45 -23.20 5.54
C LEU A 675 4.48 -22.39 6.85
N GLY A 676 3.39 -21.66 7.11
CA GLY A 676 3.11 -20.86 8.27
C GLY A 676 3.82 -19.52 8.20
N ARG A 677 3.72 -18.79 9.31
CA ARG A 677 4.53 -17.58 9.49
C ARG A 677 6.03 -17.87 9.59
N GLY A 678 6.42 -19.14 9.80
CA GLY A 678 7.81 -19.49 10.03
C GLY A 678 8.39 -18.72 11.21
N ASN A 679 9.55 -18.08 11.02
CA ASN A 679 10.16 -17.18 12.00
C ASN A 679 9.84 -15.69 11.74
N SER A 680 9.01 -15.39 10.74
CA SER A 680 8.65 -14.01 10.43
C SER A 680 7.88 -13.39 11.59
N ILE A 681 8.30 -12.18 11.95
CA ILE A 681 7.58 -11.31 12.88
C ILE A 681 6.26 -10.82 12.25
N SER A 682 6.24 -10.70 10.92
CA SER A 682 5.06 -10.29 10.16
C SER A 682 4.10 -11.45 9.90
N PHE A 683 2.87 -11.10 9.52
CA PHE A 683 1.84 -12.05 9.08
C PHE A 683 2.11 -12.64 7.69
N ARG A 684 3.18 -12.23 6.97
CA ARG A 684 3.49 -12.66 5.58
C ARG A 684 4.17 -14.02 5.50
N GLY A 685 4.76 -14.47 6.59
CA GLY A 685 5.53 -15.71 6.67
C GLY A 685 6.86 -15.69 5.93
N ASP A 686 7.52 -16.85 5.81
CA ASP A 686 8.90 -16.94 5.32
C ASP A 686 9.02 -17.11 3.80
N THR A 687 7.89 -17.34 3.11
CA THR A 687 7.91 -17.83 1.73
C THR A 687 7.17 -16.92 0.76
N ALA A 688 5.98 -16.43 1.16
CA ALA A 688 5.13 -15.72 0.24
C ALA A 688 5.72 -14.37 -0.17
N VAL A 689 5.57 -14.05 -1.46
CA VAL A 689 6.00 -12.80 -2.07
C VAL A 689 5.22 -12.58 -3.35
N SER A 690 4.91 -11.33 -3.69
CA SER A 690 4.26 -10.99 -4.95
C SER A 690 4.77 -9.67 -5.50
N GLU A 691 4.85 -9.58 -6.83
CA GLU A 691 5.13 -8.37 -7.60
C GLU A 691 4.06 -8.20 -8.68
N VAL A 692 3.46 -7.01 -8.77
CA VAL A 692 2.60 -6.61 -9.90
C VAL A 692 3.47 -5.86 -10.91
N LEU A 693 3.40 -6.29 -12.17
CA LEU A 693 4.12 -5.71 -13.30
C LEU A 693 3.15 -5.08 -14.27
N VAL A 694 3.39 -3.81 -14.60
CA VAL A 694 2.62 -3.06 -15.59
C VAL A 694 3.55 -2.61 -16.70
N GLU A 695 3.24 -2.97 -17.95
CA GLU A 695 3.96 -2.48 -19.13
C GLU A 695 3.13 -1.37 -19.79
N LEU A 696 3.78 -0.22 -19.99
CA LEU A 696 3.25 0.91 -20.76
C LEU A 696 4.05 1.10 -22.04
N SER A 697 3.36 1.47 -23.11
CA SER A 697 4.03 1.88 -24.35
C SER A 697 4.82 3.16 -24.11
N GLY A 698 6.10 3.23 -24.48
CA GLY A 698 6.89 4.42 -24.20
C GLY A 698 6.53 5.65 -25.02
N LYS A 699 5.84 5.47 -26.15
CA LYS A 699 5.42 6.58 -27.02
C LYS A 699 4.08 7.20 -26.61
N THR A 700 3.12 6.38 -26.21
CA THR A 700 1.73 6.80 -25.94
C THR A 700 1.34 6.66 -24.48
N LEU A 701 2.17 5.98 -23.67
CA LEU A 701 1.85 5.53 -22.32
C LEU A 701 0.59 4.66 -22.25
N SER A 702 0.16 4.08 -23.37
CA SER A 702 -0.98 3.16 -23.36
C SER A 702 -0.61 1.88 -22.61
N LEU A 703 -1.57 1.35 -21.88
CA LEU A 703 -1.45 0.10 -21.14
C LEU A 703 -1.28 -1.07 -22.12
N GLU A 704 -0.12 -1.75 -22.09
CA GLU A 704 0.20 -2.87 -22.98
C GLU A 704 0.10 -4.24 -22.29
N SER A 705 0.49 -4.32 -21.02
CA SER A 705 0.38 -5.58 -20.26
C SER A 705 0.23 -5.32 -18.77
N VAL A 706 -0.56 -6.16 -18.10
CA VAL A 706 -0.69 -6.22 -16.65
C VAL A 706 -0.57 -7.67 -16.21
N ARG A 707 0.46 -7.98 -15.43
CA ARG A 707 0.75 -9.33 -14.91
C ARG A 707 1.16 -9.24 -13.46
N TYR A 708 1.12 -10.35 -12.75
CA TYR A 708 1.68 -10.46 -11.42
C TYR A 708 2.31 -11.84 -11.23
N HIS A 709 3.34 -11.93 -10.40
CA HIS A 709 4.04 -13.17 -10.14
C HIS A 709 4.61 -13.19 -8.73
N GLY A 710 5.06 -14.35 -8.30
CA GLY A 710 5.71 -14.49 -7.01
C GLY A 710 5.77 -15.92 -6.54
N VAL A 711 5.68 -16.09 -5.22
CA VAL A 711 5.66 -17.39 -4.54
C VAL A 711 4.51 -17.38 -3.54
N LEU A 712 3.72 -18.44 -3.52
CA LEU A 712 2.61 -18.62 -2.58
C LEU A 712 3.13 -19.09 -1.21
N SER A 713 2.28 -19.07 -0.19
CA SER A 713 2.62 -19.47 1.18
C SER A 713 3.02 -20.95 1.33
N ASP A 714 2.71 -21.79 0.33
CA ASP A 714 3.13 -23.20 0.25
C ASP A 714 4.47 -23.39 -0.50
N GLY A 715 5.10 -22.32 -0.97
CA GLY A 715 6.34 -22.36 -1.77
C GLY A 715 6.15 -22.53 -3.27
N THR A 716 4.92 -22.60 -3.75
CA THR A 716 4.64 -22.68 -5.19
C THR A 716 4.92 -21.34 -5.86
N ALA A 717 5.86 -21.32 -6.80
CA ALA A 717 6.05 -20.17 -7.68
C ALA A 717 4.89 -20.06 -8.68
N TYR A 718 4.46 -18.84 -8.97
CA TYR A 718 3.36 -18.59 -9.91
C TYR A 718 3.64 -17.35 -10.76
N GLU A 719 2.99 -17.29 -11.92
CA GLU A 719 2.96 -16.12 -12.79
C GLU A 719 1.61 -16.06 -13.49
N SER A 720 0.93 -14.91 -13.43
CA SER A 720 -0.37 -14.73 -14.06
C SER A 720 -0.28 -14.64 -15.58
N ILE A 721 -1.40 -14.95 -16.26
CA ILE A 721 -1.61 -14.48 -17.63
C ILE A 721 -1.68 -12.94 -17.67
N ASN A 722 -1.58 -12.36 -18.87
CA ASN A 722 -1.82 -10.94 -19.07
C ASN A 722 -3.30 -10.64 -18.90
N LEU A 723 -3.66 -9.72 -17.99
CA LEU A 723 -5.07 -9.40 -17.74
C LEU A 723 -5.77 -8.76 -18.94
N LEU A 724 -5.01 -8.07 -19.80
CA LEU A 724 -5.55 -7.40 -20.98
C LEU A 724 -5.90 -8.35 -22.12
N ASP A 725 -5.38 -9.58 -22.11
CA ASP A 725 -5.69 -10.59 -23.13
C ASP A 725 -7.05 -11.26 -22.84
N ALA A 726 -7.71 -10.94 -21.73
CA ALA A 726 -8.96 -11.58 -21.31
C ALA A 726 -10.14 -11.38 -22.30
N ASP A 727 -10.12 -10.29 -23.08
CA ASP A 727 -11.17 -9.99 -24.08
C ASP A 727 -11.07 -10.86 -25.33
N ASP A 728 -9.85 -11.09 -25.83
CA ASP A 728 -9.60 -11.88 -27.04
C ASP A 728 -10.17 -13.32 -26.91
N TYR A 729 -10.34 -13.78 -25.67
CA TYR A 729 -10.92 -15.09 -25.37
C TYR A 729 -12.46 -15.14 -25.36
N GLU A 730 -13.16 -14.02 -25.14
CA GLU A 730 -14.63 -14.02 -25.10
C GLU A 730 -15.24 -14.13 -26.50
N ASP A 731 -14.69 -13.42 -27.48
CA ASP A 731 -15.24 -13.40 -28.85
C ASP A 731 -15.02 -14.75 -29.56
N ASP A 732 -13.85 -15.37 -29.35
CA ASP A 732 -13.52 -16.70 -29.86
C ASP A 732 -14.44 -17.81 -29.30
N ALA A 733 -14.85 -17.71 -28.05
CA ALA A 733 -15.72 -18.69 -27.40
C ALA A 733 -17.16 -18.61 -27.94
N ALA A 734 -17.63 -17.40 -28.27
CA ALA A 734 -18.95 -17.20 -28.85
C ALA A 734 -19.03 -17.75 -30.28
N GLU A 735 -18.03 -17.50 -31.12
CA GLU A 735 -18.03 -17.96 -32.52
C GLU A 735 -17.93 -19.49 -32.64
N ASN A 736 -17.14 -20.14 -31.79
CA ASN A 736 -16.95 -21.60 -31.87
C ASN A 736 -18.13 -22.42 -31.32
N SER A 737 -18.96 -21.86 -30.43
CA SER A 737 -20.12 -22.57 -29.87
C SER A 737 -21.16 -22.99 -30.93
N ASN A 738 -21.18 -22.33 -32.08
CA ASN A 738 -22.08 -22.65 -33.20
C ASN A 738 -21.47 -23.65 -34.22
N SER A 739 -20.17 -23.93 -34.12
CA SER A 739 -19.46 -24.86 -35.00
C SER A 739 -19.53 -26.28 -34.43
N ARG A 740 -20.58 -27.03 -34.79
CA ARG A 740 -20.87 -28.40 -34.34
C ARG A 740 -19.91 -29.49 -34.85
N ASP A 741 -18.76 -29.15 -35.41
CA ASP A 741 -17.88 -30.12 -36.05
C ASP A 741 -17.03 -30.88 -35.00
N SER A 742 -17.46 -32.09 -34.69
CA SER A 742 -17.12 -32.88 -33.49
C SER A 742 -15.77 -33.62 -33.53
N SER A 743 -14.82 -33.18 -34.35
CA SER A 743 -13.59 -33.96 -34.63
C SER A 743 -12.25 -33.28 -34.34
N VAL A 744 -12.23 -32.09 -33.72
CA VAL A 744 -10.97 -31.42 -33.39
C VAL A 744 -10.48 -31.87 -32.01
N ASP A 745 -9.29 -32.46 -31.99
CA ASP A 745 -8.58 -32.93 -30.80
C ASP A 745 -8.61 -31.89 -29.66
N SER A 746 -8.78 -32.39 -28.44
CA SER A 746 -8.85 -31.64 -27.19
C SER A 746 -7.53 -30.89 -26.90
N ASP A 747 -7.37 -29.71 -27.48
CA ASP A 747 -6.19 -28.90 -27.30
C ASP A 747 -6.31 -28.10 -25.99
N ALA A 748 -5.32 -28.23 -25.11
CA ALA A 748 -5.30 -27.61 -23.77
C ALA A 748 -5.48 -26.07 -23.83
N SER A 749 -5.23 -25.46 -24.99
CA SER A 749 -5.49 -24.04 -25.23
C SER A 749 -6.97 -23.67 -25.05
N TYR A 750 -7.93 -24.54 -25.42
CA TYR A 750 -9.36 -24.21 -25.37
C TYR A 750 -9.86 -24.02 -23.93
N SER A 751 -9.37 -24.84 -23.00
CA SER A 751 -9.69 -24.76 -21.56
C SER A 751 -9.25 -23.41 -20.97
N ILE A 752 -8.06 -22.93 -21.35
CA ILE A 752 -7.54 -21.63 -20.91
C ILE A 752 -8.42 -20.48 -21.44
N ARG A 753 -8.92 -20.56 -22.69
CA ARG A 753 -9.77 -19.51 -23.28
C ARG A 753 -11.10 -19.37 -22.53
N ALA A 754 -11.82 -20.49 -22.35
CA ALA A 754 -13.08 -20.49 -21.61
C ALA A 754 -12.90 -20.04 -20.15
N ALA A 755 -11.75 -20.38 -19.56
CA ALA A 755 -11.40 -19.97 -18.22
C ALA A 755 -11.14 -18.46 -18.07
N ALA A 756 -10.52 -17.82 -19.07
CA ALA A 756 -10.15 -16.41 -19.06
C ALA A 756 -11.35 -15.47 -19.06
N ALA A 757 -12.50 -15.89 -19.60
CA ALA A 757 -13.75 -15.13 -19.56
C ALA A 757 -14.23 -14.81 -18.13
N PHE A 758 -13.79 -15.58 -17.13
CA PHE A 758 -14.12 -15.40 -15.72
C PHE A 758 -13.02 -14.71 -14.90
N LEU A 759 -11.92 -14.29 -15.54
CA LEU A 759 -10.82 -13.64 -14.84
C LEU A 759 -11.29 -12.32 -14.19
N GLY A 760 -10.96 -12.16 -12.90
CA GLY A 760 -11.39 -11.01 -12.09
C GLY A 760 -12.89 -10.89 -11.85
N ARG A 761 -13.67 -11.96 -12.07
CA ARG A 761 -15.07 -12.08 -11.69
C ARG A 761 -15.21 -13.00 -10.49
N VAL A 762 -16.36 -12.92 -9.81
CA VAL A 762 -16.72 -13.95 -8.83
C VAL A 762 -16.86 -15.29 -9.57
N ALA A 763 -16.11 -16.27 -9.12
CA ALA A 763 -16.09 -17.59 -9.66
C ALA A 763 -17.49 -18.23 -9.48
N PRO A 764 -18.03 -18.86 -10.52
CA PRO A 764 -19.29 -19.60 -10.40
C PRO A 764 -19.24 -20.62 -9.26
N THR A 765 -20.36 -20.80 -8.55
CA THR A 765 -20.46 -21.69 -7.38
C THR A 765 -20.04 -23.13 -7.66
N TYR A 766 -20.16 -23.60 -8.90
CA TYR A 766 -19.71 -24.93 -9.32
C TYR A 766 -18.19 -25.05 -9.49
N MET A 767 -17.46 -23.95 -9.64
CA MET A 767 -15.99 -23.94 -9.79
C MET A 767 -15.27 -23.87 -8.43
N VAL A 768 -16.01 -23.58 -7.37
CA VAL A 768 -15.47 -23.31 -6.03
C VAL A 768 -16.14 -24.22 -5.01
N PRO A 769 -15.58 -24.30 -3.79
CA PRO A 769 -16.16 -25.09 -2.72
C PRO A 769 -17.63 -24.72 -2.49
N ASP A 770 -18.48 -25.72 -2.25
CA ASP A 770 -19.88 -25.49 -1.86
C ASP A 770 -19.91 -24.52 -0.68
N PRO A 771 -20.72 -23.44 -0.69
CA PRO A 771 -20.81 -22.52 0.44
C PRO A 771 -21.05 -23.20 1.79
N SER A 772 -21.77 -24.34 1.81
CA SER A 772 -22.01 -25.13 3.03
C SER A 772 -20.77 -25.87 3.56
N ASN A 773 -19.78 -26.11 2.70
CA ASN A 773 -18.50 -26.74 3.03
C ASN A 773 -17.33 -25.76 2.99
N SER A 774 -17.56 -24.55 2.47
CA SER A 774 -16.62 -23.46 2.44
C SER A 774 -16.41 -22.98 3.88
N PRO A 775 -15.16 -22.87 4.36
CA PRO A 775 -14.87 -22.26 5.65
C PRO A 775 -15.17 -20.76 5.69
N HIS A 776 -15.49 -20.17 4.54
CA HIS A 776 -15.94 -18.80 4.37
C HIS A 776 -17.45 -18.81 4.16
N GLU A 777 -18.19 -18.13 5.04
CA GLU A 777 -19.66 -18.01 4.98
C GLU A 777 -20.13 -17.10 3.82
N GLY A 778 -19.21 -16.33 3.22
CA GLY A 778 -19.53 -15.46 2.09
C GLY A 778 -19.56 -16.20 0.74
N PRO A 779 -20.39 -15.73 -0.22
CA PRO A 779 -20.66 -16.44 -1.47
C PRO A 779 -19.60 -16.27 -2.55
N TRP A 780 -18.47 -15.61 -2.27
CA TRP A 780 -17.59 -15.11 -3.32
C TRP A 780 -16.17 -15.63 -3.21
N TRP A 781 -15.69 -16.14 -4.34
CA TRP A 781 -14.31 -16.49 -4.62
C TRP A 781 -13.93 -15.79 -5.90
N THR A 782 -12.71 -15.32 -6.01
CA THR A 782 -12.20 -14.63 -7.19
C THR A 782 -11.11 -15.47 -7.83
N LYS A 783 -11.06 -15.45 -9.16
CA LYS A 783 -10.21 -16.35 -9.94
C LYS A 783 -9.02 -15.61 -10.53
N GLY A 784 -7.82 -16.14 -10.24
CA GLY A 784 -6.58 -15.88 -10.96
C GLY A 784 -6.22 -17.06 -11.87
N ILE A 785 -5.56 -16.78 -12.99
CA ILE A 785 -5.09 -17.81 -13.93
C ILE A 785 -3.58 -17.67 -14.06
N CYS A 786 -2.88 -18.75 -13.78
CA CYS A 786 -1.44 -18.84 -13.93
C CYS A 786 -1.07 -19.24 -15.37
N ARG A 787 0.14 -18.91 -15.82
CA ARG A 787 0.67 -19.23 -17.15
C ARG A 787 0.77 -20.72 -17.43
N ASP A 788 0.89 -21.54 -16.39
CA ASP A 788 0.87 -23.00 -16.51
C ASP A 788 -0.56 -23.56 -16.69
N GLY A 789 -1.56 -22.69 -16.77
CA GLY A 789 -2.98 -23.01 -16.90
C GLY A 789 -3.66 -23.32 -15.56
N SER A 790 -2.94 -23.33 -14.44
CA SER A 790 -3.57 -23.55 -13.14
C SER A 790 -4.46 -22.37 -12.77
N HIS A 791 -5.60 -22.67 -12.15
CA HIS A 791 -6.52 -21.66 -11.63
C HIS A 791 -6.32 -21.55 -10.14
N LEU A 792 -6.03 -20.36 -9.64
CA LEU A 792 -6.10 -20.08 -8.22
C LEU A 792 -7.39 -19.33 -7.94
N TYR A 793 -8.19 -19.88 -7.04
CA TYR A 793 -9.32 -19.22 -6.44
C TYR A 793 -8.90 -18.73 -5.06
N TYR A 794 -9.28 -17.51 -4.74
CA TYR A 794 -9.06 -16.95 -3.42
C TYR A 794 -10.33 -16.29 -2.92
N ALA A 795 -10.54 -16.35 -1.61
CA ALA A 795 -11.63 -15.70 -0.90
C ALA A 795 -11.08 -15.08 0.38
N GLY A 796 -11.62 -13.95 0.82
CA GLY A 796 -11.11 -13.27 2.00
C GLY A 796 -12.18 -12.50 2.77
N GLU A 797 -12.22 -12.70 4.08
CA GLU A 797 -13.10 -11.96 4.98
C GLU A 797 -12.31 -11.44 6.18
N GLY A 798 -12.08 -10.13 6.21
CA GLY A 798 -11.23 -9.49 7.19
C GLY A 798 -9.80 -10.04 7.13
N TYR A 799 -9.39 -10.72 8.20
CA TYR A 799 -8.06 -11.33 8.33
C TYR A 799 -8.01 -12.81 7.96
N ASN A 800 -9.15 -13.41 7.60
CA ASN A 800 -9.18 -14.77 7.13
C ASN A 800 -9.09 -14.77 5.62
N VAL A 801 -8.07 -15.42 5.07
CA VAL A 801 -7.91 -15.58 3.63
C VAL A 801 -7.75 -17.05 3.30
N TRP A 802 -8.37 -17.47 2.21
CA TRP A 802 -8.37 -18.84 1.73
C TRP A 802 -7.88 -18.92 0.29
N ASN A 803 -7.08 -19.93 0.01
CA ASN A 803 -6.62 -20.29 -1.33
C ASN A 803 -7.14 -21.68 -1.72
N TYR A 804 -7.55 -21.81 -2.97
CA TYR A 804 -7.93 -23.07 -3.60
C TYR A 804 -7.33 -23.13 -5.00
N ILE A 805 -6.42 -24.06 -5.26
CA ILE A 805 -5.80 -24.20 -6.58
C ILE A 805 -6.36 -25.40 -7.31
N VAL A 806 -6.71 -25.22 -8.57
CA VAL A 806 -7.17 -26.26 -9.48
C VAL A 806 -6.14 -26.42 -10.57
N SER A 807 -5.56 -27.61 -10.68
CA SER A 807 -4.60 -27.88 -11.75
C SER A 807 -5.32 -28.01 -13.09
N PRO A 808 -4.65 -27.74 -14.23
CA PRO A 808 -5.27 -27.90 -15.55
C PRO A 808 -5.88 -29.30 -15.76
N SER A 809 -5.21 -30.34 -15.24
CA SER A 809 -5.66 -31.73 -15.35
C SER A 809 -6.97 -32.02 -14.61
N ASP A 810 -7.29 -31.26 -13.57
CA ASP A 810 -8.53 -31.45 -12.80
C ASP A 810 -9.74 -30.87 -13.55
N PHE A 811 -9.52 -29.93 -14.48
CA PHE A 811 -10.58 -29.24 -15.21
C PHE A 811 -11.21 -30.12 -16.31
N ASP A 812 -10.38 -30.92 -16.99
CA ASP A 812 -10.85 -31.89 -18.00
C ASP A 812 -11.80 -32.94 -17.41
N TRP A 813 -11.61 -33.28 -16.13
CA TRP A 813 -12.46 -34.22 -15.42
C TRP A 813 -13.88 -33.66 -15.20
N ASN A 814 -13.98 -32.44 -14.67
CA ASN A 814 -15.28 -31.81 -14.40
C ASN A 814 -16.08 -31.59 -15.69
N THR A 815 -15.41 -31.22 -16.78
CA THR A 815 -16.09 -31.00 -18.07
C THR A 815 -16.62 -32.30 -18.66
N LYS A 816 -15.89 -33.41 -18.51
CA LYS A 816 -16.35 -34.74 -18.96
C LYS A 816 -17.52 -35.28 -18.14
N ASN A 817 -17.50 -35.11 -16.82
CA ASN A 817 -18.62 -35.54 -15.98
C ASN A 817 -19.88 -34.71 -16.22
N ARG A 818 -19.74 -33.42 -16.57
CA ARG A 818 -20.88 -32.57 -16.91
C ARG A 818 -21.66 -33.08 -18.13
N ASN A 819 -20.95 -33.56 -19.16
CA ASN A 819 -21.60 -34.22 -20.30
C ASN A 819 -22.31 -35.51 -19.87
N CYS A 820 -21.76 -36.25 -18.91
CA CYS A 820 -22.43 -37.44 -18.37
C CYS A 820 -23.66 -37.09 -17.53
N ASP A 821 -23.61 -36.04 -16.70
CA ASP A 821 -24.76 -35.62 -15.89
C ASP A 821 -25.88 -35.02 -16.74
N GLU A 822 -25.55 -34.22 -17.77
CA GLU A 822 -26.54 -33.75 -18.76
C GLU A 822 -27.12 -34.90 -19.59
N GLU A 823 -26.32 -35.92 -19.95
CA GLU A 823 -26.82 -37.13 -20.60
C GLU A 823 -27.73 -37.95 -19.66
N ILE A 824 -27.44 -38.00 -18.35
CA ILE A 824 -28.25 -38.69 -17.34
C ILE A 824 -29.56 -37.93 -17.11
N GLU A 825 -29.53 -36.59 -16.98
CA GLU A 825 -30.74 -35.77 -16.86
C GLU A 825 -31.59 -35.83 -18.13
N GLN A 826 -30.98 -35.79 -19.32
CA GLN A 826 -31.70 -35.98 -20.59
C GLN A 826 -32.25 -37.39 -20.76
N ALA A 827 -31.58 -38.41 -20.22
CA ALA A 827 -32.08 -39.79 -20.21
C ALA A 827 -33.23 -39.97 -19.20
N ALA A 828 -33.16 -39.35 -18.02
CA ALA A 828 -34.22 -39.34 -17.02
C ALA A 828 -35.46 -38.58 -17.53
N ALA A 829 -35.26 -37.43 -18.18
CA ALA A 829 -36.33 -36.66 -18.80
C ALA A 829 -36.99 -37.41 -19.98
N LYS A 830 -36.26 -38.30 -20.66
CA LYS A 830 -36.84 -39.19 -21.68
C LYS A 830 -37.57 -40.39 -21.10
N SER A 831 -37.12 -40.94 -19.97
CA SER A 831 -37.82 -42.06 -19.32
C SER A 831 -39.12 -41.66 -18.63
N ASP A 832 -39.30 -40.39 -18.25
CA ASP A 832 -40.56 -39.87 -17.71
C ASP A 832 -41.61 -39.54 -18.78
N VAL A 833 -41.26 -39.67 -20.06
CA VAL A 833 -42.15 -39.44 -21.22
C VAL A 833 -42.62 -40.75 -21.89
N GLU A 834 -42.03 -41.90 -21.54
CA GLU A 834 -42.52 -43.26 -21.90
C GLU A 834 -43.35 -43.89 -20.77
#